data_AF-A0AAV2JYV0-F1
#
_entry.id   AF-A0AAV2JYV0-F1
#
_cell.length_a   1.000
_cell.length_b   1.000
_cell.length_c   1.000
_cell.angle_alpha   90.00
_cell.angle_beta   90.00
_cell.angle_gamma   90.00
#
_symmetry.space_group_name_H-M   'P 1'
#
loop_
_entity.id
_entity.type
_entity.pdbx_description
1 polymer ?
#
loop_
_entity_poly.entity_id
_entity_poly.type
_entity_poly.pdbx_seq_one_letter_code
_entity_poly.pdbx_strand_id
1 'polypeptide(L)'
;MEQRCPPLRTSQNQSCVWESEDTLSLLLCVLRSLEAWAGLGQLEDYLSVLEYVLWVFTPLAVVFILPFIIVILLYFSILFLHVYKRKNQLREAYSNNLWDGARKTLATIWDGHGAIWHGYEVHGLEKIPESGPALIVYYHGAIPIDYYYFLANVVLQKGRTCHSVADHFLFKIPGFKLLLEVFSVIHGPQEECVRALRSGHLLGISPGGVREALFSDETYKLHWGKRKGFAQVAIDAQVPIIPMFTQNVREGFRSLGTLRFFRWLYERFRLPAAPVYGGFPVKFRTFLGDPIPYDPHISAAQLAEKVQKEVQALIDQHQQIPGSILRALCERMFDLRHPHTVFMSDLRHSHTVFMSDLRHPHTVFMSDLRHPHTVFMSDLRHPHTVFMSDLRHPHTVFMSDLRHPHTVFMSDLRHPHTVFMSDLRHPHTVFMSDLRHPHTVGMSDFRHPYTVFMSDRTHPHTVFMSDLRHPHTVFMSDLRHPHTVGMSDFRHSHTVFMSDLRHPHTVFMSDLRHPHTVFMSDLRHPHTVFMSDLRHPHTVFMSDLRHPYTVFMSDRTHPHTVFMSDLRHPHTVFMSDLRHPHTVFMSDLRHPHTVFMFDLRHPHTVGMSDFRHPHTVGMSDLRHPHTVFMSDPFSHFWFWVTSHGCCVRVFECKCNSSMRSRLSG
;
A
#
# COMPACT_ATOMS: atom_id res chain seq x y z
N MET A 1 74.49 33.38 -17.76
CA MET A 1 74.83 31.99 -17.43
C MET A 1 73.62 31.15 -17.80
N GLU A 2 73.58 30.77 -19.09
CA GLU A 2 73.71 29.39 -19.58
C GLU A 2 72.32 28.71 -19.58
N GLN A 3 71.51 28.80 -20.64
CA GLN A 3 71.71 28.20 -21.96
C GLN A 3 72.46 26.85 -21.90
N ARG A 4 71.72 25.74 -22.00
CA ARG A 4 72.21 24.53 -22.67
C ARG A 4 71.16 24.00 -23.63
N CYS A 5 71.49 24.21 -24.91
CA CYS A 5 70.98 23.50 -26.07
C CYS A 5 71.12 21.97 -25.94
N PRO A 6 70.32 21.21 -26.70
CA PRO A 6 70.44 19.76 -26.79
C PRO A 6 71.72 19.35 -27.54
N PRO A 7 72.26 18.14 -27.34
CA PRO A 7 73.42 17.69 -28.09
C PRO A 7 73.04 17.41 -29.55
N LEU A 8 73.93 17.84 -30.44
CA LEU A 8 73.90 17.71 -31.89
C LEU A 8 74.12 16.26 -32.37
N ARG A 9 73.39 15.94 -33.44
CA ARG A 9 73.65 14.99 -34.52
C ARG A 9 75.08 14.43 -34.60
N THR A 10 75.17 13.10 -34.67
CA THR A 10 76.04 12.44 -35.64
C THR A 10 75.20 12.00 -36.84
N SER A 11 75.47 12.62 -37.98
CA SER A 11 75.06 12.21 -39.30
C SER A 11 75.63 10.84 -39.64
N GLN A 12 74.77 9.88 -39.98
CA GLN A 12 75.07 9.00 -41.10
C GLN A 12 74.03 9.25 -42.18
N ASN A 13 74.48 9.89 -43.24
CA ASN A 13 73.92 9.72 -44.57
C ASN A 13 73.76 8.22 -44.82
N GLN A 14 72.53 7.73 -44.86
CA GLN A 14 72.19 6.59 -45.70
C GLN A 14 71.06 7.05 -46.61
N SER A 15 71.51 7.47 -47.79
CA SER A 15 70.90 7.19 -49.08
C SER A 15 69.54 6.52 -49.04
N CYS A 16 68.58 7.14 -49.73
CA CYS A 16 67.38 6.50 -50.25
C CYS A 16 67.71 5.12 -50.83
N VAL A 17 67.41 4.07 -50.08
CA VAL A 17 67.22 2.74 -50.65
C VAL A 17 65.72 2.57 -50.74
N TRP A 18 65.24 2.55 -51.97
CA TRP A 18 63.89 2.16 -52.31
C TRP A 18 63.73 0.68 -51.94
N GLU A 19 63.13 0.42 -50.79
CA GLU A 19 62.43 -0.84 -50.56
C GLU A 19 60.93 -0.53 -50.59
N SER A 20 60.25 -1.26 -51.45
CA SER A 20 58.82 -1.21 -51.78
C SER A 20 57.93 -1.44 -50.57
N GLU A 21 56.73 -0.84 -50.61
CA GLU A 21 55.65 -0.77 -49.57
C GLU A 21 55.83 0.49 -48.69
N ASP A 22 55.08 1.58 -48.83
CA ASP A 22 53.63 1.64 -48.69
C ASP A 22 53.04 2.90 -49.35
N THR A 23 52.25 2.71 -50.41
CA THR A 23 51.28 3.70 -50.92
C THR A 23 50.35 4.22 -49.81
N LEU A 24 50.18 3.44 -48.73
CA LEU A 24 49.42 3.76 -47.54
C LEU A 24 49.92 5.01 -46.81
N SER A 25 51.24 5.22 -46.75
CA SER A 25 51.83 6.37 -46.05
C SER A 25 51.51 7.71 -46.73
N LEU A 26 51.50 7.72 -48.06
CA LEU A 26 51.20 8.88 -48.89
C LEU A 26 49.68 9.15 -48.91
N LEU A 27 48.87 8.08 -48.95
CA LEU A 27 47.42 8.13 -48.78
C LEU A 27 47.00 8.71 -47.42
N LEU A 28 47.66 8.31 -46.33
CA LEU A 28 47.43 8.86 -44.98
C LEU A 28 47.79 10.35 -44.90
N CYS A 29 48.84 10.78 -45.59
CA CYS A 29 49.25 12.18 -45.64
C CYS A 29 48.24 13.04 -46.44
N VAL A 30 47.75 12.51 -47.57
CA VAL A 30 46.71 13.16 -48.38
C VAL A 30 45.38 13.22 -47.64
N LEU A 31 45.00 12.15 -46.93
CA LEU A 31 43.80 12.11 -46.08
C LEU A 31 43.85 13.17 -44.97
N ARG A 32 44.96 13.28 -44.24
CA ARG A 32 45.13 14.31 -43.21
C ARG A 32 45.09 15.74 -43.78
N SER A 33 45.65 15.92 -44.97
CA SER A 33 45.62 17.22 -45.67
C SER A 33 44.20 17.57 -46.14
N LEU A 34 43.43 16.58 -46.58
CA LEU A 34 42.01 16.72 -46.93
C LEU A 34 41.14 16.97 -45.70
N GLU A 35 41.39 16.31 -44.56
CA GLU A 35 40.70 16.56 -43.29
C GLU A 35 40.90 18.00 -42.80
N ALA A 36 42.13 18.52 -42.91
CA ALA A 36 42.45 19.90 -42.57
C ALA A 36 41.82 20.91 -43.56
N TRP A 37 41.80 20.61 -44.86
CA TRP A 37 41.18 21.45 -45.89
C TRP A 37 39.64 21.47 -45.80
N ALA A 38 39.02 20.34 -45.48
CA ALA A 38 37.58 20.19 -45.31
C ALA A 38 37.06 20.73 -43.96
N GLY A 39 37.95 21.25 -43.09
CA GLY A 39 37.57 21.78 -41.78
C GLY A 39 37.00 20.73 -40.82
N LEU A 40 37.21 19.44 -41.10
CA LEU A 40 36.66 18.32 -40.31
C LEU A 40 37.25 18.26 -38.89
N GLY A 41 38.41 18.87 -38.66
CA GLY A 41 39.00 19.02 -37.32
C GLY A 41 38.19 19.95 -36.39
N GLN A 42 37.35 20.85 -36.93
CA GLN A 42 36.45 21.68 -36.13
C GLN A 42 35.09 21.01 -35.87
N LEU A 43 34.82 19.87 -36.51
CA LEU A 43 33.50 19.22 -36.44
C LEU A 43 33.24 18.67 -35.03
N GLU A 44 34.28 18.21 -34.32
CA GLU A 44 34.20 17.87 -32.90
C GLU A 44 33.84 19.10 -32.04
N ASP A 45 34.44 20.26 -32.31
CA ASP A 45 34.12 21.51 -31.62
C ASP A 45 32.66 21.94 -31.91
N TYR A 46 32.20 21.88 -33.17
CA TYR A 46 30.81 22.19 -33.52
C TYR A 46 29.82 21.19 -32.89
N LEU A 47 30.16 19.91 -32.83
CA LEU A 47 29.35 18.89 -32.15
C LEU A 47 29.31 19.13 -30.63
N SER A 48 30.42 19.55 -30.02
CA SER A 48 30.48 19.89 -28.59
C SER A 48 29.64 21.13 -28.26
N VAL A 49 29.66 22.15 -29.14
CA VAL A 49 28.80 23.34 -29.02
C VAL A 49 27.34 22.94 -29.20
N LEU A 50 27.03 22.09 -30.18
CA LEU A 50 25.68 21.57 -30.39
C LEU A 50 25.19 20.75 -29.18
N GLU A 51 26.04 19.92 -28.60
CA GLU A 51 25.74 19.12 -27.40
C GLU A 51 25.49 20.04 -26.19
N TYR A 52 26.32 21.05 -26.00
CA TYR A 52 26.14 22.05 -24.94
C TYR A 52 24.85 22.86 -25.14
N VAL A 53 24.57 23.31 -26.37
CA VAL A 53 23.33 24.00 -26.73
C VAL A 53 22.12 23.10 -26.48
N LEU A 54 22.17 21.84 -26.93
CA LEU A 54 21.11 20.86 -26.67
C LEU A 54 20.91 20.68 -25.17
N TRP A 55 21.98 20.51 -24.39
CA TRP A 55 21.89 20.35 -22.93
C TRP A 55 21.25 21.55 -22.25
N VAL A 56 21.65 22.78 -22.62
CA VAL A 56 21.08 24.03 -22.08
C VAL A 56 19.59 24.17 -22.44
N PHE A 57 19.19 23.80 -23.66
CA PHE A 57 17.80 23.90 -24.10
C PHE A 57 16.96 22.64 -23.81
N THR A 58 17.56 21.55 -23.29
CA THR A 58 16.84 20.31 -22.97
C THR A 58 15.68 20.54 -21.99
N PRO A 59 15.84 21.28 -20.87
CA PRO A 59 14.71 21.57 -19.98
C PRO A 59 13.58 22.33 -20.68
N LEU A 60 13.92 23.26 -21.58
CA LEU A 60 12.95 23.99 -22.37
C LEU A 60 12.21 23.04 -23.33
N ALA A 61 12.93 22.16 -24.02
CA ALA A 61 12.35 21.16 -24.92
C ALA A 61 11.39 20.20 -24.19
N VAL A 62 11.77 19.71 -23.01
CA VAL A 62 10.94 18.80 -22.19
C VAL A 62 9.57 19.41 -21.90
N VAL A 63 9.51 20.70 -21.58
CA VAL A 63 8.27 21.43 -21.25
C VAL A 63 7.30 21.52 -22.44
N PHE A 64 7.80 21.42 -23.68
CA PHE A 64 6.96 21.32 -24.88
C PHE A 64 6.70 19.87 -25.31
N ILE A 65 7.53 18.90 -24.89
CA ILE A 65 7.35 17.47 -25.21
C ILE A 65 6.22 16.85 -24.38
N LEU A 66 6.11 17.20 -23.09
CA LEU A 66 5.13 16.59 -22.17
C LEU A 66 3.67 16.65 -22.67
N PRO A 67 3.16 17.77 -23.24
CA PRO A 67 1.83 17.77 -23.87
C PRO A 67 1.64 16.75 -25.00
N PHE A 68 2.71 16.37 -25.73
CA PHE A 68 2.62 15.34 -26.77
C PHE A 68 2.42 13.93 -26.17
N ILE A 69 2.82 13.68 -24.93
CA ILE A 69 2.53 12.41 -24.25
C ILE A 69 1.01 12.21 -24.14
N ILE A 70 0.25 13.27 -23.87
CA ILE A 70 -1.23 13.21 -23.82
C ILE A 70 -1.80 12.84 -25.19
N VAL A 71 -1.24 13.40 -26.26
CA VAL A 71 -1.63 13.07 -27.64
C VAL A 71 -1.34 11.59 -27.94
N ILE A 72 -0.18 11.08 -27.53
CA ILE A 72 0.18 9.66 -27.67
C ILE A 72 -0.83 8.77 -26.93
N LEU A 73 -1.21 9.11 -25.70
CA LEU A 73 -2.21 8.37 -24.92
C LEU A 73 -3.60 8.37 -25.58
N LEU A 74 -4.00 9.48 -26.21
CA LEU A 74 -5.24 9.55 -26.98
C LEU A 74 -5.19 8.62 -28.21
N TYR A 75 -4.07 8.58 -28.93
CA TYR A 75 -3.90 7.66 -30.06
C TYR A 75 -3.86 6.18 -29.64
N PHE A 76 -3.27 5.86 -28.48
CA PHE A 76 -3.37 4.52 -27.91
C PHE A 76 -4.82 4.16 -27.53
N SER A 77 -5.58 5.12 -26.99
CA SER A 77 -7.01 4.93 -26.71
C SER A 77 -7.80 4.67 -28.00
N ILE A 78 -7.51 5.42 -29.07
CA ILE A 78 -8.11 5.23 -30.40
C ILE A 78 -7.76 3.85 -30.96
N LEU A 79 -6.49 3.44 -30.88
CA LEU A 79 -6.04 2.12 -31.34
C LEU A 79 -6.75 1.01 -30.59
N PHE A 80 -6.84 1.12 -29.26
CA PHE A 80 -7.60 0.20 -28.42
C PHE A 80 -9.05 0.08 -28.89
N LEU A 81 -9.74 1.20 -29.14
CA LEU A 81 -11.13 1.18 -29.61
C LEU A 81 -11.27 0.52 -30.98
N HIS A 82 -10.31 0.71 -31.90
CA HIS A 82 -10.33 0.03 -33.20
C HIS A 82 -10.17 -1.48 -33.05
N VAL A 83 -9.23 -1.93 -32.22
CA VAL A 83 -9.01 -3.35 -31.92
C VAL A 83 -10.24 -3.94 -31.22
N TYR A 84 -10.80 -3.23 -30.24
CA TYR A 84 -12.00 -3.64 -29.51
C TYR A 84 -13.21 -3.76 -30.44
N LYS A 85 -13.42 -2.78 -31.33
CA LYS A 85 -14.46 -2.81 -32.36
C LYS A 85 -14.31 -4.05 -33.22
N ARG A 86 -13.12 -4.26 -33.80
CA ARG A 86 -12.85 -5.39 -34.70
C ARG A 86 -13.08 -6.74 -34.02
N LYS A 87 -12.62 -6.91 -32.78
CA LYS A 87 -12.77 -8.15 -32.01
C LYS A 87 -14.23 -8.45 -31.65
N ASN A 88 -15.06 -7.43 -31.47
CA ASN A 88 -16.44 -7.56 -31.04
C ASN A 88 -17.47 -7.36 -32.18
N GLN A 89 -17.05 -7.31 -33.45
CA GLN A 89 -17.94 -7.13 -34.60
C GLN A 89 -19.11 -8.12 -34.66
N LEU A 90 -18.91 -9.37 -34.23
CA LEU A 90 -19.99 -10.37 -34.17
C LEU A 90 -20.96 -10.16 -33.00
N ARG A 91 -20.51 -9.54 -31.89
CA ARG A 91 -21.37 -9.22 -30.74
C ARG A 91 -22.16 -7.92 -30.94
N GLU A 92 -21.77 -7.09 -31.92
CA GLU A 92 -22.43 -5.83 -32.24
C GLU A 92 -23.84 -5.98 -32.81
N ALA A 93 -24.10 -7.08 -33.50
CA ALA A 93 -25.44 -7.41 -33.95
C ALA A 93 -26.39 -7.87 -32.81
N TYR A 94 -25.88 -8.22 -31.62
CA TYR A 94 -26.66 -8.91 -30.58
C TYR A 94 -26.77 -8.17 -29.23
N SER A 95 -26.02 -7.08 -28.98
CA SER A 95 -26.09 -6.38 -27.70
C SER A 95 -25.93 -4.86 -27.80
N ASN A 96 -26.84 -4.11 -27.17
CA ASN A 96 -26.84 -2.65 -27.17
C ASN A 96 -25.75 -2.01 -26.27
N ASN A 97 -25.03 -2.80 -25.46
CA ASN A 97 -24.12 -2.32 -24.41
C ASN A 97 -22.62 -2.55 -24.67
N LEU A 98 -22.20 -2.87 -25.89
CA LEU A 98 -20.81 -3.25 -26.20
C LEU A 98 -19.77 -2.21 -25.78
N TRP A 99 -20.11 -0.94 -25.99
CA TRP A 99 -19.22 0.18 -25.76
C TRP A 99 -19.05 0.48 -24.27
N ASP A 100 -19.91 -0.07 -23.40
CA ASP A 100 -19.81 0.13 -21.95
C ASP A 100 -18.50 -0.45 -21.40
N GLY A 101 -18.12 -1.65 -21.83
CA GLY A 101 -16.85 -2.27 -21.44
C GLY A 101 -15.63 -1.48 -21.92
N ALA A 102 -15.66 -1.01 -23.17
CA ALA A 102 -14.61 -0.16 -23.73
C ALA A 102 -14.51 1.19 -23.00
N ARG A 103 -15.65 1.85 -22.71
CA ARG A 103 -15.70 3.10 -21.95
C ARG A 103 -15.13 2.94 -20.55
N LYS A 104 -15.55 1.90 -19.81
CA LYS A 104 -15.02 1.62 -18.46
C LYS A 104 -13.52 1.35 -18.49
N THR A 105 -13.03 0.58 -19.46
CA THR A 105 -11.59 0.31 -19.60
C THR A 105 -10.80 1.59 -19.82
N LEU A 106 -11.22 2.44 -20.77
CA LEU A 106 -10.57 3.71 -21.02
C LEU A 106 -10.71 4.66 -19.83
N ALA A 107 -11.87 4.72 -19.18
CA ALA A 107 -12.09 5.50 -17.98
C ALA A 107 -11.11 5.10 -16.87
N THR A 108 -10.88 3.81 -16.63
CA THR A 108 -9.87 3.33 -15.66
C THR A 108 -8.46 3.77 -16.02
N ILE A 109 -8.08 3.75 -17.30
CA ILE A 109 -6.76 4.21 -17.75
C ILE A 109 -6.59 5.71 -17.50
N TRP A 110 -7.57 6.52 -17.89
CA TRP A 110 -7.52 7.97 -17.72
C TRP A 110 -7.63 8.39 -16.26
N ASP A 111 -8.42 7.69 -15.45
CA ASP A 111 -8.49 7.87 -14.00
C ASP A 111 -7.14 7.55 -13.33
N GLY A 112 -6.52 6.41 -13.69
CA GLY A 112 -5.19 6.04 -13.22
C GLY A 112 -4.11 7.06 -13.62
N HIS A 113 -4.14 7.55 -14.87
CA HIS A 113 -3.25 8.64 -15.29
C HIS A 113 -3.47 9.92 -14.47
N GLY A 114 -4.73 10.31 -14.25
CA GLY A 114 -5.09 11.47 -13.42
C GLY A 114 -4.59 11.32 -11.99
N ALA A 115 -4.79 10.16 -11.37
CA ALA A 115 -4.33 9.86 -10.01
C ALA A 115 -2.80 9.87 -9.88
N ILE A 116 -2.09 9.24 -10.82
CA ILE A 116 -0.62 9.14 -10.77
C ILE A 116 0.03 10.48 -11.09
N TRP A 117 -0.30 11.08 -12.24
CA TRP A 117 0.39 12.28 -12.72
C TRP A 117 -0.04 13.53 -11.95
N HIS A 118 -1.36 13.72 -11.82
CA HIS A 118 -1.94 14.94 -11.23
C HIS A 118 -2.51 14.75 -9.83
N GLY A 119 -2.59 13.53 -9.29
CA GLY A 119 -3.25 13.30 -8.00
C GLY A 119 -4.69 13.75 -8.02
N TYR A 120 -5.34 13.54 -9.15
CA TYR A 120 -6.64 14.09 -9.46
C TYR A 120 -7.70 13.73 -8.41
N GLU A 121 -8.47 14.73 -7.97
CA GLU A 121 -9.59 14.58 -7.04
C GLU A 121 -10.82 15.29 -7.59
N VAL A 122 -12.00 14.75 -7.27
CA VAL A 122 -13.29 15.38 -7.59
C VAL A 122 -14.07 15.61 -6.30
N HIS A 123 -14.50 16.85 -6.09
CA HIS A 123 -15.28 17.32 -4.96
C HIS A 123 -16.67 17.73 -5.44
N GLY A 124 -17.72 17.30 -4.74
CA GLY A 124 -19.10 17.59 -5.11
C GLY A 124 -19.72 16.60 -6.10
N LEU A 125 -19.16 15.40 -6.28
CA LEU A 125 -19.67 14.41 -7.24
C LEU A 125 -21.10 13.96 -6.90
N GLU A 126 -21.50 14.04 -5.63
CA GLU A 126 -22.87 13.84 -5.14
C GLU A 126 -23.88 14.84 -5.68
N LYS A 127 -23.44 16.01 -6.18
CA LYS A 127 -24.30 17.02 -6.80
C LYS A 127 -24.74 16.63 -8.21
N ILE A 128 -24.07 15.66 -8.83
CA ILE A 128 -24.52 15.07 -10.09
C ILE A 128 -25.72 14.17 -9.78
N PRO A 129 -26.87 14.38 -10.44
CA PRO A 129 -28.05 13.57 -10.16
C PRO A 129 -27.80 12.09 -10.52
N GLU A 130 -28.32 11.16 -9.72
CA GLU A 130 -28.24 9.71 -9.99
C GLU A 130 -29.01 9.32 -11.25
N SER A 131 -30.08 10.05 -11.57
CA SER A 131 -30.90 9.87 -12.78
C SER A 131 -31.41 11.21 -13.29
N GLY A 132 -31.76 11.28 -14.58
CA GLY A 132 -32.25 12.50 -15.20
C GLY A 132 -31.14 13.47 -15.65
N PRO A 133 -31.50 14.53 -16.40
CA PRO A 133 -30.52 15.35 -17.09
C PRO A 133 -29.98 16.51 -16.24
N ALA A 134 -28.76 16.93 -16.56
CA ALA A 134 -28.14 18.14 -16.02
C ALA A 134 -27.10 18.67 -17.01
N LEU A 135 -26.96 19.99 -17.06
CA LEU A 135 -25.95 20.67 -17.86
C LEU A 135 -24.75 21.04 -16.97
N ILE A 136 -23.58 20.48 -17.24
CA ILE A 136 -22.33 20.80 -16.56
C ILE A 136 -21.63 21.92 -17.34
N VAL A 137 -21.45 23.07 -16.70
CA VAL A 137 -20.78 24.23 -17.31
C VAL A 137 -19.42 24.41 -16.65
N TYR A 138 -18.36 24.27 -17.45
CA TYR A 138 -17.00 24.20 -16.91
C TYR A 138 -16.03 25.19 -17.56
N TYR A 139 -15.04 25.59 -16.77
CA TYR A 139 -13.90 26.40 -17.22
C TYR A 139 -13.00 25.62 -18.19
N HIS A 140 -12.62 26.20 -19.33
CA HIS A 140 -11.73 25.52 -20.27
C HIS A 140 -10.26 25.70 -19.88
N GLY A 141 -9.53 24.60 -19.62
CA GLY A 141 -8.06 24.61 -19.53
C GLY A 141 -7.36 24.81 -20.88
N ALA A 142 -6.03 24.98 -20.92
CA ALA A 142 -5.31 25.06 -22.20
C ALA A 142 -5.42 23.74 -22.99
N ILE A 143 -5.30 22.62 -22.28
CA ILE A 143 -5.71 21.28 -22.72
C ILE A 143 -6.71 20.78 -21.68
N PRO A 144 -7.96 20.44 -22.07
CA PRO A 144 -9.03 20.09 -21.12
C PRO A 144 -8.91 18.63 -20.63
N ILE A 145 -7.72 18.24 -20.17
CA ILE A 145 -7.46 16.88 -19.69
C ILE A 145 -8.15 16.60 -18.35
N ASP A 146 -8.34 17.64 -17.54
CA ASP A 146 -9.16 17.63 -16.33
C ASP A 146 -10.59 17.16 -16.61
N TYR A 147 -11.17 17.62 -17.73
CA TYR A 147 -12.49 17.19 -18.16
C TYR A 147 -12.52 15.70 -18.53
N TYR A 148 -11.43 15.13 -19.09
CA TYR A 148 -11.35 13.68 -19.34
C TYR A 148 -11.32 12.88 -18.04
N TYR A 149 -10.58 13.34 -17.03
CA TYR A 149 -10.58 12.70 -15.71
C TYR A 149 -11.94 12.81 -15.01
N PHE A 150 -12.61 13.94 -15.15
CA PHE A 150 -13.98 14.12 -14.69
C PHE A 150 -14.94 13.13 -15.37
N LEU A 151 -14.91 13.02 -16.70
CA LEU A 151 -15.72 12.06 -17.44
C LEU A 151 -15.45 10.61 -17.01
N ALA A 152 -14.17 10.26 -16.79
CA ALA A 152 -13.79 8.95 -16.28
C ALA A 152 -14.42 8.67 -14.91
N ASN A 153 -14.37 9.65 -13.99
CA ASN A 153 -14.97 9.53 -12.66
C ASN A 153 -16.50 9.39 -12.72
N VAL A 154 -17.19 10.13 -13.61
CA VAL A 154 -18.63 9.98 -13.82
C VAL A 154 -18.99 8.58 -14.34
N VAL A 155 -18.19 8.02 -15.25
CA VAL A 155 -18.41 6.65 -15.76
C VAL A 155 -18.15 5.60 -14.69
N LEU A 156 -17.06 5.74 -13.91
CA LEU A 156 -16.64 4.74 -12.93
C LEU A 156 -17.48 4.78 -11.64
N GLN A 157 -17.74 5.96 -11.11
CA GLN A 157 -18.40 6.12 -9.80
C GLN A 157 -19.92 6.27 -9.90
N LYS A 158 -20.42 6.94 -10.95
CA LYS A 158 -21.87 7.13 -11.14
C LYS A 158 -22.47 6.15 -12.14
N GLY A 159 -21.65 5.44 -12.93
CA GLY A 159 -22.16 4.55 -13.98
C GLY A 159 -22.91 5.29 -15.09
N ARG A 160 -22.72 6.62 -15.22
CA ARG A 160 -23.42 7.46 -16.20
C ARG A 160 -22.47 7.90 -17.31
N THR A 161 -23.03 8.17 -18.49
CA THR A 161 -22.31 8.86 -19.56
C THR A 161 -22.66 10.35 -19.55
N CYS A 162 -21.68 11.19 -19.85
CA CYS A 162 -21.87 12.62 -20.04
C CYS A 162 -21.51 12.97 -21.48
N HIS A 163 -22.53 13.40 -22.22
CA HIS A 163 -22.35 13.92 -23.56
C HIS A 163 -21.52 15.20 -23.48
N SER A 164 -20.74 15.49 -24.51
CA SER A 164 -19.83 16.64 -24.48
C SER A 164 -19.88 17.40 -25.80
N VAL A 165 -19.77 18.72 -25.74
CA VAL A 165 -19.69 19.54 -26.96
C VAL A 165 -18.23 19.81 -27.30
N ALA A 166 -17.82 19.45 -28.52
CA ALA A 166 -16.48 19.69 -29.03
C ALA A 166 -16.47 20.65 -30.23
N ASP A 167 -15.35 21.35 -30.43
CA ASP A 167 -15.13 22.16 -31.63
C ASP A 167 -15.06 21.27 -32.89
N HIS A 168 -15.60 21.77 -34.00
CA HIS A 168 -15.66 21.05 -35.26
C HIS A 168 -14.28 20.61 -35.77
N PHE A 169 -13.20 21.30 -35.41
CA PHE A 169 -11.83 20.91 -35.74
C PHE A 169 -11.47 19.51 -35.22
N LEU A 170 -11.92 19.11 -34.02
CA LEU A 170 -11.58 17.80 -33.43
C LEU A 170 -12.10 16.63 -34.27
N PHE A 171 -13.23 16.81 -34.96
CA PHE A 171 -13.82 15.80 -35.84
C PHE A 171 -13.05 15.63 -37.17
N LYS A 172 -12.16 16.58 -37.50
CA LYS A 172 -11.27 16.50 -38.68
C LYS A 172 -9.95 15.81 -38.39
N ILE A 173 -9.63 15.55 -37.11
CA ILE A 173 -8.38 14.88 -36.73
C ILE A 173 -8.48 13.39 -37.09
N PRO A 174 -7.53 12.83 -37.87
CA PRO A 174 -7.53 11.43 -38.22
C PRO A 174 -7.59 10.51 -36.99
N GLY A 175 -8.54 9.57 -36.99
CA GLY A 175 -8.73 8.58 -35.92
C GLY A 175 -9.67 9.02 -34.77
N PHE A 176 -9.90 10.32 -34.58
CA PHE A 176 -10.68 10.82 -33.44
C PHE A 176 -12.17 10.49 -33.51
N LYS A 177 -12.73 10.32 -34.72
CA LYS A 177 -14.17 10.06 -34.92
C LYS A 177 -14.71 8.94 -34.02
N LEU A 178 -14.03 7.79 -33.98
CA LEU A 178 -14.45 6.65 -33.15
C LEU A 178 -14.40 6.98 -31.65
N LEU A 179 -13.36 7.67 -31.20
CA LEU A 179 -13.22 8.08 -29.80
C LEU A 179 -14.35 9.04 -29.40
N LEU A 180 -14.63 10.03 -30.24
CA LEU A 180 -15.69 11.01 -30.03
C LEU A 180 -17.07 10.33 -29.99
N GLU A 181 -17.34 9.38 -30.88
CA GLU A 181 -18.60 8.62 -30.89
C GLU A 181 -18.77 7.77 -29.62
N VAL A 182 -17.73 7.06 -29.18
CA VAL A 182 -17.79 6.18 -28.00
C VAL A 182 -18.08 6.95 -26.72
N PHE A 183 -17.54 8.17 -26.60
CA PHE A 183 -17.78 9.07 -25.47
C PHE A 183 -18.92 10.06 -25.71
N SER A 184 -19.75 9.84 -26.73
CA SER A 184 -20.95 10.64 -27.02
C SER A 184 -20.65 12.15 -27.12
N VAL A 185 -19.53 12.48 -27.77
CA VAL A 185 -19.15 13.85 -28.06
C VAL A 185 -19.89 14.31 -29.31
N ILE A 186 -20.72 15.34 -29.16
CA ILE A 186 -21.61 15.86 -30.18
C ILE A 186 -21.07 17.16 -30.77
N HIS A 187 -21.59 17.51 -31.95
CA HIS A 187 -21.40 18.84 -32.50
C HIS A 187 -22.17 19.86 -31.64
N GLY A 188 -21.77 21.14 -31.71
CA GLY A 188 -22.37 22.21 -30.91
C GLY A 188 -23.74 22.79 -31.30
N PRO A 189 -24.54 22.31 -32.28
CA PRO A 189 -25.89 22.84 -32.48
C PRO A 189 -26.76 22.73 -31.23
N GLN A 190 -27.55 23.77 -30.95
CA GLN A 190 -28.40 23.83 -29.76
C GLN A 190 -29.44 22.70 -29.75
N GLU A 191 -30.02 22.35 -30.90
CA GLU A 191 -31.03 21.31 -31.02
C GLU A 191 -30.54 19.92 -30.61
N GLU A 192 -29.29 19.55 -30.98
CA GLU A 192 -28.69 18.28 -30.57
C GLU A 192 -28.43 18.24 -29.06
N CYS A 193 -27.96 19.36 -28.51
CA CYS A 193 -27.74 19.52 -27.07
C CYS A 193 -29.05 19.38 -26.28
N VAL A 194 -30.11 20.06 -26.72
CA VAL A 194 -31.45 19.97 -26.10
C VAL A 194 -32.00 18.55 -26.21
N ARG A 195 -31.82 17.88 -27.36
CA ARG A 195 -32.24 16.49 -27.54
C ARG A 195 -31.52 15.55 -26.57
N ALA A 196 -30.21 15.69 -26.43
CA ALA A 196 -29.42 14.88 -25.49
C ALA A 196 -29.92 15.02 -24.05
N LEU A 197 -30.16 16.26 -23.61
CA LEU A 197 -30.69 16.56 -22.28
C LEU A 197 -32.12 16.04 -22.09
N ARG A 198 -33.03 16.24 -23.06
CA ARG A 198 -34.40 15.72 -22.99
C ARG A 198 -34.46 14.19 -22.95
N SER A 199 -33.47 13.50 -23.51
CA SER A 199 -33.31 12.05 -23.40
C SER A 199 -32.75 11.59 -22.03
N GLY A 200 -32.52 12.51 -21.09
CA GLY A 200 -32.08 12.19 -19.72
C GLY A 200 -30.58 12.08 -19.53
N HIS A 201 -29.76 12.46 -20.53
CA HIS A 201 -28.30 12.42 -20.43
C HIS A 201 -27.74 13.65 -19.69
N LEU A 202 -26.54 13.48 -19.13
CA LEU A 202 -25.71 14.62 -18.72
C LEU A 202 -25.08 15.25 -19.97
N LEU A 203 -24.90 16.56 -19.96
CA LEU A 203 -24.22 17.28 -21.03
C LEU A 203 -23.18 18.24 -20.45
N GLY A 204 -21.93 18.19 -20.92
CA GLY A 204 -20.88 19.12 -20.54
C GLY A 204 -20.58 20.12 -21.65
N ILE A 205 -20.54 21.41 -21.29
CA ILE A 205 -20.23 22.51 -22.20
C ILE A 205 -19.26 23.48 -21.52
N SER A 206 -18.21 23.87 -22.25
CA SER A 206 -17.39 25.02 -21.89
C SER A 206 -17.71 26.23 -22.77
N PRO A 207 -18.38 27.28 -22.24
CA PRO A 207 -18.80 28.43 -23.05
C PRO A 207 -17.63 29.21 -23.67
N GLY A 208 -16.50 29.27 -22.96
CA GLY A 208 -15.27 29.90 -23.42
C GLY A 208 -14.59 29.17 -24.58
N GLY A 209 -14.74 27.84 -24.65
CA GLY A 209 -14.26 26.98 -25.73
C GLY A 209 -12.78 27.21 -26.08
N VAL A 210 -12.44 27.02 -27.36
CA VAL A 210 -11.05 27.19 -27.86
C VAL A 210 -10.48 28.58 -27.59
N ARG A 211 -11.32 29.64 -27.57
CA ARG A 211 -10.87 31.00 -27.28
C ARG A 211 -10.35 31.12 -25.85
N GLU A 212 -11.09 30.57 -24.89
CA GLU A 212 -10.64 30.54 -23.48
C GLU A 212 -9.42 29.64 -23.31
N ALA A 213 -9.39 28.48 -23.96
CA ALA A 213 -8.24 27.57 -23.96
C ALA A 213 -6.93 28.29 -24.34
N LEU A 214 -6.94 29.06 -25.43
CA LEU A 214 -5.74 29.71 -25.98
C LEU A 214 -5.31 30.99 -25.26
N PHE A 215 -6.25 31.75 -24.69
CA PHE A 215 -5.97 33.13 -24.25
C PHE A 215 -6.08 33.37 -22.74
N SER A 216 -6.65 32.46 -21.97
CA SER A 216 -6.62 32.62 -20.51
C SER A 216 -5.24 32.28 -19.96
N ASP A 217 -4.86 32.97 -18.89
CA ASP A 217 -3.54 32.92 -18.27
C ASP A 217 -3.65 32.58 -16.78
N GLU A 218 -2.64 32.95 -16.00
CA GLU A 218 -2.58 32.76 -14.55
C GLU A 218 -3.60 33.58 -13.75
N THR A 219 -4.33 34.48 -14.41
CA THR A 219 -5.44 35.23 -13.80
C THR A 219 -6.79 34.52 -13.91
N TYR A 220 -6.86 33.39 -14.62
CA TYR A 220 -8.06 32.57 -14.76
C TYR A 220 -9.29 33.32 -15.30
N LYS A 221 -9.07 34.40 -16.06
CA LYS A 221 -10.15 35.21 -16.61
C LYS A 221 -11.05 34.38 -17.54
N LEU A 222 -12.36 34.44 -17.30
CA LEU A 222 -13.38 33.83 -18.16
C LEU A 222 -13.51 34.61 -19.48
N HIS A 223 -13.41 33.91 -20.61
CA HIS A 223 -13.42 34.47 -21.97
C HIS A 223 -14.67 34.08 -22.76
N TRP A 224 -15.85 34.17 -22.15
CA TRP A 224 -17.12 33.78 -22.78
C TRP A 224 -17.61 34.79 -23.82
N GLY A 225 -17.26 36.06 -23.66
CA GLY A 225 -17.68 37.14 -24.58
C GLY A 225 -19.20 37.25 -24.66
N LYS A 226 -19.76 37.22 -25.88
CA LYS A 226 -21.22 37.27 -26.12
C LYS A 226 -21.89 35.89 -26.18
N ARG A 227 -21.18 34.81 -25.83
CA ARG A 227 -21.67 33.43 -25.98
C ARG A 227 -22.63 33.07 -24.83
N LYS A 228 -23.92 33.07 -25.16
CA LYS A 228 -25.03 32.68 -24.25
C LYS A 228 -25.80 31.44 -24.71
N GLY A 229 -25.29 30.74 -25.72
CA GLY A 229 -26.00 29.63 -26.36
C GLY A 229 -26.27 28.44 -25.44
N PHE A 230 -25.35 28.17 -24.49
CA PHE A 230 -25.50 27.12 -23.48
C PHE A 230 -26.64 27.41 -22.50
N ALA A 231 -26.84 28.69 -22.15
CA ALA A 231 -27.93 29.10 -21.27
C ALA A 231 -29.30 28.91 -21.95
N GLN A 232 -29.38 29.19 -23.26
CA GLN A 232 -30.59 28.89 -24.04
C GLN A 232 -30.86 27.38 -24.08
N VAL A 233 -29.83 26.55 -24.27
CA VAL A 233 -29.95 25.09 -24.21
C VAL A 233 -30.51 24.61 -22.88
N ALA A 234 -30.05 25.17 -21.75
CA ALA A 234 -30.56 24.83 -20.43
C ALA A 234 -32.03 25.22 -20.25
N ILE A 235 -32.42 26.41 -20.73
CA ILE A 235 -33.81 26.90 -20.70
C ILE A 235 -34.72 26.01 -21.55
N ASP A 236 -34.31 25.72 -22.79
CA ASP A 236 -35.10 24.92 -23.73
C ASP A 236 -35.26 23.46 -23.28
N ALA A 237 -34.24 22.93 -22.60
CA ALA A 237 -34.26 21.58 -22.03
C ALA A 237 -34.88 21.53 -20.62
N GLN A 238 -35.10 22.68 -19.97
CA GLN A 238 -35.60 22.80 -18.59
C GLN A 238 -34.78 22.02 -17.56
N VAL A 239 -33.45 22.13 -17.64
CA VAL A 239 -32.52 21.36 -16.80
C VAL A 239 -31.72 22.25 -15.85
N PRO A 240 -31.28 21.72 -14.69
CA PRO A 240 -30.36 22.45 -13.83
C PRO A 240 -28.97 22.58 -14.47
N ILE A 241 -28.26 23.65 -14.10
CA ILE A 241 -26.85 23.88 -14.49
C ILE A 241 -25.95 23.62 -13.28
N ILE A 242 -24.93 22.78 -13.44
CA ILE A 242 -23.90 22.52 -12.42
C ILE A 242 -22.61 23.23 -12.86
N PRO A 243 -22.18 24.31 -12.18
CA PRO A 243 -20.90 24.96 -12.48
C PRO A 243 -19.73 24.08 -12.00
N MET A 244 -18.65 24.06 -12.78
CA MET A 244 -17.48 23.23 -12.50
C MET A 244 -16.17 24.00 -12.74
N PHE A 245 -15.22 23.84 -11.83
CA PHE A 245 -13.89 24.41 -11.94
C PHE A 245 -12.81 23.43 -11.49
N THR A 246 -11.66 23.43 -12.17
CA THR A 246 -10.49 22.62 -11.79
C THR A 246 -9.33 23.51 -11.36
N GLN A 247 -8.93 23.38 -10.09
CA GLN A 247 -7.75 24.03 -9.51
C GLN A 247 -6.47 23.63 -10.28
N ASN A 248 -5.53 24.57 -10.44
CA ASN A 248 -4.23 24.39 -11.08
C ASN A 248 -4.25 23.94 -12.55
N VAL A 249 -5.41 23.91 -13.23
CA VAL A 249 -5.47 23.49 -14.65
C VAL A 249 -4.61 24.35 -15.58
N ARG A 250 -4.40 25.65 -15.26
CA ARG A 250 -3.48 26.53 -15.99
C ARG A 250 -2.03 26.37 -15.58
N GLU A 251 -1.76 25.92 -14.36
CA GLU A 251 -0.40 25.56 -13.94
C GLU A 251 0.04 24.22 -14.53
N GLY A 252 -0.90 23.30 -14.81
CA GLY A 252 -0.62 22.06 -15.52
C GLY A 252 -0.29 22.29 -16.99
N PHE A 253 -1.06 23.15 -17.67
CA PHE A 253 -0.86 23.47 -19.09
C PHE A 253 -1.10 24.95 -19.37
N ARG A 254 -0.15 25.60 -20.05
CA ARG A 254 -0.26 27.00 -20.50
C ARG A 254 -0.17 27.09 -22.02
N SER A 255 -0.92 28.03 -22.58
CA SER A 255 -0.86 28.33 -24.01
C SER A 255 -0.07 29.61 -24.26
N LEU A 256 0.68 29.65 -25.36
CA LEU A 256 1.33 30.86 -25.86
C LEU A 256 0.39 31.72 -26.74
N GLY A 257 -0.93 31.49 -26.68
CA GLY A 257 -1.90 32.19 -27.52
C GLY A 257 -1.95 33.70 -27.29
N THR A 258 -1.55 34.20 -26.13
CA THR A 258 -1.53 35.64 -25.83
C THR A 258 -0.50 36.43 -26.65
N LEU A 259 0.49 35.76 -27.27
CA LEU A 259 1.44 36.37 -28.21
C LEU A 259 0.70 36.95 -29.42
N ARG A 260 1.10 38.16 -29.84
CA ARG A 260 0.41 38.93 -30.90
C ARG A 260 0.17 38.13 -32.18
N PHE A 261 1.16 37.36 -32.62
CA PHE A 261 1.08 36.53 -33.82
C PHE A 261 -0.01 35.45 -33.72
N PHE A 262 -0.01 34.64 -32.65
CA PHE A 262 -0.99 33.56 -32.47
C PHE A 262 -2.40 34.08 -32.25
N ARG A 263 -2.54 35.20 -31.52
CA ARG A 263 -3.82 35.88 -31.36
C ARG A 263 -4.38 36.37 -32.69
N TRP A 264 -3.55 37.05 -33.49
CA TRP A 264 -3.92 37.50 -34.83
C TRP A 264 -4.36 36.32 -35.71
N LEU A 265 -3.58 35.23 -35.72
CA LEU A 265 -3.86 34.04 -36.52
C LEU A 265 -5.21 33.40 -36.15
N TYR A 266 -5.48 33.24 -34.85
CA TYR A 266 -6.74 32.68 -34.38
C TYR A 266 -7.93 33.62 -34.63
N GLU A 267 -7.77 34.92 -34.40
CA GLU A 267 -8.85 35.90 -34.64
C GLU A 267 -9.19 36.02 -36.14
N ARG A 268 -8.21 35.85 -37.03
CA ARG A 268 -8.37 35.91 -38.49
C ARG A 268 -8.89 34.63 -39.12
N PHE A 269 -8.33 33.47 -38.74
CA PHE A 269 -8.56 32.19 -39.42
C PHE A 269 -9.24 31.12 -38.57
N ARG A 270 -9.45 31.37 -37.27
CA ARG A 270 -9.98 30.39 -36.29
C ARG A 270 -9.14 29.11 -36.19
N LEU A 271 -7.85 29.19 -36.50
CA LEU A 271 -6.91 28.08 -36.40
C LEU A 271 -6.24 28.06 -35.01
N PRO A 272 -6.40 26.99 -34.21
CA PRO A 272 -5.78 26.89 -32.88
C PRO A 272 -4.31 26.43 -32.99
N ALA A 273 -3.45 27.26 -33.58
CA ALA A 273 -2.04 26.93 -33.82
C ALA A 273 -1.08 27.42 -32.72
N ALA A 274 -1.59 27.95 -31.61
CA ALA A 274 -0.72 28.43 -30.53
C ALA A 274 -0.09 27.24 -29.79
N PRO A 275 1.24 27.20 -29.63
CA PRO A 275 1.89 26.15 -28.87
C PRO A 275 1.38 26.11 -27.42
N VAL A 276 1.18 24.90 -26.93
CA VAL A 276 0.91 24.62 -25.53
C VAL A 276 2.17 24.03 -24.92
N TYR A 277 2.51 24.47 -23.72
CA TYR A 277 3.58 23.93 -22.93
C TYR A 277 3.07 23.56 -21.53
N GLY A 278 3.78 22.68 -20.85
CA GLY A 278 3.39 22.19 -19.54
C GLY A 278 3.35 20.68 -19.50
N GLY A 279 2.23 20.10 -19.08
CA GLY A 279 2.19 18.71 -18.63
C GLY A 279 2.88 18.53 -17.27
N PHE A 280 2.95 19.59 -16.48
CA PHE A 280 3.56 19.55 -15.16
C PHE A 280 2.73 18.68 -14.21
N PRO A 281 3.35 17.85 -13.36
CA PRO A 281 2.65 16.99 -12.41
C PRO A 281 2.14 17.80 -11.20
N VAL A 282 1.25 18.77 -11.45
CA VAL A 282 0.60 19.58 -10.41
C VAL A 282 -0.68 18.94 -9.94
N LYS A 283 -1.11 19.26 -8.71
CA LYS A 283 -2.33 18.71 -8.11
C LYS A 283 -3.57 19.27 -8.80
N PHE A 284 -4.41 18.42 -9.39
CA PHE A 284 -5.70 18.83 -9.93
C PHE A 284 -6.84 18.47 -8.95
N ARG A 285 -7.69 19.45 -8.66
CA ARG A 285 -8.91 19.27 -7.88
C ARG A 285 -10.08 19.90 -8.60
N THR A 286 -11.03 19.07 -8.99
CA THR A 286 -12.27 19.51 -9.63
C THR A 286 -13.33 19.76 -8.57
N PHE A 287 -13.93 20.93 -8.59
CA PHE A 287 -15.01 21.34 -7.68
C PHE A 287 -16.29 21.52 -8.47
N LEU A 288 -17.35 20.82 -8.05
CA LEU A 288 -18.71 21.03 -8.54
C LEU A 288 -19.45 21.99 -7.59
N GLY A 289 -19.92 23.11 -8.13
CA GLY A 289 -20.78 24.04 -7.41
C GLY A 289 -22.21 23.54 -7.31
N ASP A 290 -23.03 24.27 -6.56
CA ASP A 290 -24.42 23.87 -6.33
C ASP A 290 -25.25 23.95 -7.62
N PRO A 291 -26.15 22.98 -7.88
CA PRO A 291 -26.99 23.01 -9.07
C PRO A 291 -27.87 24.26 -9.09
N ILE A 292 -27.74 25.06 -10.14
CA ILE A 292 -28.62 26.20 -10.41
C ILE A 292 -29.91 25.64 -11.01
N PRO A 293 -31.05 25.69 -10.31
CA PRO A 293 -32.29 25.13 -10.80
C PRO A 293 -32.81 25.92 -12.01
N TYR A 294 -33.61 25.25 -12.83
CA TYR A 294 -34.34 25.90 -13.92
C TYR A 294 -35.32 26.94 -13.36
N ASP A 295 -35.31 28.13 -13.96
CA ASP A 295 -36.23 29.22 -13.67
C ASP A 295 -36.92 29.64 -14.99
N PRO A 296 -38.25 29.54 -15.10
CA PRO A 296 -38.96 29.93 -16.32
C PRO A 296 -38.94 31.44 -16.61
N HIS A 297 -38.57 32.28 -15.65
CA HIS A 297 -38.59 33.74 -15.79
C HIS A 297 -37.22 34.35 -16.10
N ILE A 298 -36.14 33.56 -16.06
CA ILE A 298 -34.79 34.05 -16.33
C ILE A 298 -34.51 34.08 -17.84
N SER A 299 -33.95 35.18 -18.33
CA SER A 299 -33.47 35.23 -19.71
C SER A 299 -32.14 34.48 -19.86
N ALA A 300 -31.84 33.98 -21.07
CA ALA A 300 -30.56 33.32 -21.35
C ALA A 300 -29.32 34.21 -21.04
N ALA A 301 -29.46 35.54 -21.15
CA ALA A 301 -28.39 36.47 -20.80
C ALA A 301 -28.15 36.53 -19.28
N GLN A 302 -29.23 36.69 -18.50
CA GLN A 302 -29.16 36.70 -17.03
C GLN A 302 -28.69 35.35 -16.48
N LEU A 303 -29.14 34.23 -17.08
CA LEU A 303 -28.68 32.91 -16.69
C LEU A 303 -27.19 32.72 -17.01
N ALA A 304 -26.73 33.16 -18.19
CA ALA A 304 -25.32 33.10 -18.53
C ALA A 304 -24.45 33.92 -17.56
N GLU A 305 -24.88 35.12 -17.18
CA GLU A 305 -24.20 35.97 -16.21
C GLU A 305 -24.18 35.33 -14.81
N LYS A 306 -25.31 34.76 -14.37
CA LYS A 306 -25.40 34.03 -13.10
C LYS A 306 -24.43 32.85 -13.07
N VAL A 307 -24.43 32.01 -14.10
CA VAL A 307 -23.51 30.86 -14.19
C VAL A 307 -22.05 31.32 -14.27
N GLN A 308 -21.77 32.42 -14.98
CA GLN A 308 -20.43 33.00 -15.03
C GLN A 308 -19.96 33.42 -13.63
N LYS A 309 -20.85 34.04 -12.84
CA LYS A 309 -20.57 34.43 -11.46
C LYS A 309 -20.31 33.22 -10.55
N GLU A 310 -21.07 32.15 -10.69
CA GLU A 310 -20.86 30.93 -9.90
C GLU A 310 -19.53 30.22 -10.26
N VAL A 311 -19.19 30.14 -11.55
CA VAL A 311 -17.88 29.60 -11.97
C VAL A 311 -16.75 30.49 -11.48
N GLN A 312 -16.91 31.81 -11.52
CA GLN A 312 -15.92 32.74 -10.97
C GLN A 312 -15.80 32.61 -9.45
N ALA A 313 -16.90 32.40 -8.72
CA ALA A 313 -16.87 32.16 -7.29
C ALA A 313 -16.09 30.88 -6.94
N LEU A 314 -16.26 29.80 -7.72
CA LEU A 314 -15.45 28.59 -7.57
C LEU A 314 -13.96 28.85 -7.81
N ILE A 315 -13.62 29.66 -8.82
CA ILE A 315 -12.24 30.08 -9.10
C ILE A 315 -11.69 30.86 -7.90
N ASP A 316 -12.41 31.89 -7.44
CA ASP A 316 -11.97 32.77 -6.36
C ASP A 316 -11.83 32.02 -5.02
N GLN A 317 -12.66 31.00 -4.79
CA GLN A 317 -12.63 30.17 -3.60
C GLN A 317 -11.47 29.16 -3.61
N HIS A 318 -11.20 28.53 -4.76
CA HIS A 318 -10.33 27.35 -4.84
C HIS A 318 -9.00 27.59 -5.54
N GLN A 319 -8.80 28.72 -6.22
CA GLN A 319 -7.56 29.05 -6.90
C GLN A 319 -6.91 30.30 -6.32
N GLN A 320 -5.62 30.21 -6.02
CA GLN A 320 -4.84 31.39 -5.67
C GLN A 320 -4.38 32.12 -6.93
N ILE A 321 -4.74 33.40 -7.04
CA ILE A 321 -4.46 34.27 -8.19
C ILE A 321 -3.46 35.37 -7.78
N PRO A 322 -2.41 35.65 -8.57
CA PRO A 322 -2.04 34.94 -9.80
C PRO A 322 -1.58 33.49 -9.52
N GLY A 323 -1.90 32.60 -10.46
CA GLY A 323 -1.44 31.22 -10.46
C GLY A 323 0.08 31.11 -10.61
N SER A 324 0.68 30.13 -9.95
CA SER A 324 2.14 29.91 -9.99
C SER A 324 2.45 28.43 -10.15
N ILE A 325 3.18 28.08 -11.23
CA ILE A 325 3.56 26.70 -11.54
C ILE A 325 4.40 26.11 -10.40
N LEU A 326 5.36 26.88 -9.88
CA LEU A 326 6.21 26.43 -8.76
C LEU A 326 5.38 26.17 -7.52
N ARG A 327 4.42 27.05 -7.18
CA ARG A 327 3.52 26.83 -6.05
C ARG A 327 2.67 25.58 -6.27
N ALA A 328 2.09 25.38 -7.45
CA ALA A 328 1.26 24.21 -7.74
C ALA A 328 2.06 22.89 -7.74
N LEU A 329 3.32 22.92 -8.18
CA LEU A 329 4.26 21.79 -8.08
C LEU A 329 4.61 21.51 -6.61
N CYS A 330 4.90 22.56 -5.85
CA CYS A 330 5.11 22.48 -4.42
C CYS A 330 3.85 21.90 -3.75
N GLU A 331 2.66 22.43 -4.00
CA GLU A 331 1.39 21.90 -3.49
C GLU A 331 1.27 20.41 -3.78
N ARG A 332 1.59 19.92 -4.99
CA ARG A 332 1.62 18.46 -5.24
C ARG A 332 2.59 17.73 -4.30
N MET A 333 3.82 18.21 -4.17
CA MET A 333 4.86 17.58 -3.34
C MET A 333 4.64 17.73 -1.83
N PHE A 334 3.98 18.81 -1.42
CA PHE A 334 3.66 19.14 -0.03
C PHE A 334 2.26 18.60 0.36
N ASP A 335 1.35 18.32 -0.58
CA ASP A 335 0.10 17.58 -0.32
C ASP A 335 0.33 16.08 -0.21
N LEU A 336 1.40 15.55 -0.81
CA LEU A 336 1.92 14.24 -0.39
C LEU A 336 2.24 14.24 1.12
N ARG A 337 2.24 15.40 1.80
CA ARG A 337 2.42 15.57 3.24
C ARG A 337 1.17 15.51 4.12
N HIS A 338 -0.01 15.35 3.52
CA HIS A 338 -1.25 15.12 4.25
C HIS A 338 -1.60 13.61 4.26
N PRO A 339 -2.26 13.11 5.31
CA PRO A 339 -2.70 11.73 5.37
C PRO A 339 -3.68 11.43 4.23
N HIS A 340 -3.31 10.52 3.33
CA HIS A 340 -4.20 10.05 2.27
C HIS A 340 -4.75 8.68 2.65
N THR A 341 -6.07 8.54 2.55
CA THR A 341 -6.76 7.25 2.59
C THR A 341 -6.88 6.72 1.17
N VAL A 342 -6.21 5.61 0.86
CA VAL A 342 -6.35 4.90 -0.41
C VAL A 342 -7.43 3.84 -0.23
N PHE A 343 -8.59 4.03 -0.88
CA PHE A 343 -9.69 3.08 -0.85
C PHE A 343 -9.74 2.29 -2.16
N MET A 344 -9.64 0.96 -2.08
CA MET A 344 -9.76 0.05 -3.22
C MET A 344 -10.83 -1.00 -2.92
N SER A 345 -11.94 -0.99 -3.65
CA SER A 345 -13.02 -1.97 -3.52
C SER A 345 -13.37 -2.61 -4.87
N ASP A 346 -13.95 -3.82 -4.85
CA ASP A 346 -14.51 -4.51 -6.02
C ASP A 346 -13.53 -4.78 -7.19
N LEU A 347 -12.24 -4.96 -6.90
CA LEU A 347 -11.26 -5.31 -7.92
C LEU A 347 -11.58 -6.67 -8.54
N ARG A 348 -11.89 -6.66 -9.84
CA ARG A 348 -12.31 -7.85 -10.59
C ARG A 348 -11.16 -8.65 -11.17
N HIS A 349 -9.91 -8.22 -11.03
CA HIS A 349 -8.73 -8.86 -11.63
C HIS A 349 -7.58 -8.84 -10.62
N SER A 350 -6.62 -9.76 -10.73
CA SER A 350 -5.42 -9.75 -9.89
C SER A 350 -4.55 -8.52 -10.18
N HIS A 351 -4.15 -7.81 -9.13
CA HIS A 351 -3.29 -6.63 -9.19
C HIS A 351 -2.21 -6.72 -8.12
N THR A 352 -1.01 -6.28 -8.48
CA THR A 352 0.07 -6.01 -7.53
C THR A 352 0.06 -4.53 -7.22
N VAL A 353 -0.11 -4.18 -5.93
CA VAL A 353 -0.02 -2.81 -5.45
C VAL A 353 1.36 -2.64 -4.83
N PHE A 354 2.19 -1.79 -5.44
CA PHE A 354 3.51 -1.45 -4.93
C PHE A 354 3.48 -0.03 -4.38
N MET A 355 3.82 0.12 -3.10
CA MET A 355 3.95 1.41 -2.43
C MET A 355 5.34 1.48 -1.79
N SER A 356 6.12 2.50 -2.13
CA SER A 356 7.47 2.69 -1.57
C SER A 356 7.69 4.16 -1.24
N ASP A 357 8.63 4.43 -0.34
CA ASP A 357 9.07 5.80 0.02
C ASP A 357 7.96 6.73 0.52
N LEU A 358 6.91 6.18 1.14
CA LEU A 358 5.82 6.99 1.70
C LEU A 358 6.34 7.77 2.93
N ARG A 359 6.23 9.11 2.84
CA ARG A 359 6.77 10.03 3.83
C ARG A 359 5.73 10.56 4.81
N HIS A 360 4.51 10.01 4.86
CA HIS A 360 3.40 10.51 5.69
C HIS A 360 2.43 9.38 6.07
N PRO A 361 1.64 9.49 7.16
CA PRO A 361 0.73 8.42 7.56
C PRO A 361 -0.36 8.16 6.51
N HIS A 362 -0.44 6.92 6.01
CA HIS A 362 -1.47 6.48 5.06
C HIS A 362 -2.38 5.43 5.66
N THR A 363 -3.65 5.47 5.27
CA THR A 363 -4.58 4.36 5.52
C THR A 363 -4.91 3.70 4.19
N VAL A 364 -4.62 2.41 4.06
CA VAL A 364 -4.97 1.62 2.87
C VAL A 364 -6.15 0.74 3.25
N PHE A 365 -7.30 0.97 2.64
CA PHE A 365 -8.50 0.16 2.84
C PHE A 365 -8.78 -0.68 1.59
N MET A 366 -8.86 -1.99 1.76
CA MET A 366 -9.16 -2.95 0.70
C MET A 366 -10.33 -3.84 1.12
N SER A 367 -11.40 -3.86 0.33
CA SER A 367 -12.56 -4.74 0.56
C SER A 367 -13.06 -5.42 -0.70
N ASP A 368 -13.78 -6.54 -0.53
CA ASP A 368 -14.46 -7.26 -1.61
C ASP A 368 -13.55 -7.75 -2.76
N LEU A 369 -12.31 -8.13 -2.44
CA LEU A 369 -11.36 -8.62 -3.42
C LEU A 369 -11.72 -10.04 -3.90
N ARG A 370 -11.98 -10.18 -5.20
CA ARG A 370 -12.44 -11.44 -5.84
C ARG A 370 -11.36 -12.22 -6.57
N HIS A 371 -10.09 -11.82 -6.48
CA HIS A 371 -8.96 -12.49 -7.11
C HIS A 371 -7.70 -12.35 -6.26
N PRO A 372 -6.63 -13.15 -6.47
CA PRO A 372 -5.39 -12.99 -5.73
C PRO A 372 -4.75 -11.62 -5.94
N HIS A 373 -4.29 -11.00 -4.87
CA HIS A 373 -3.61 -9.71 -4.88
C HIS A 373 -2.36 -9.76 -4.00
N THR A 374 -1.33 -9.03 -4.44
CA THR A 374 -0.07 -8.89 -3.72
C THR A 374 0.12 -7.42 -3.38
N VAL A 375 0.29 -7.12 -2.10
CA VAL A 375 0.58 -5.77 -1.61
C VAL A 375 2.01 -5.75 -1.11
N PHE A 376 2.86 -4.96 -1.75
CA PHE A 376 4.23 -4.77 -1.34
C PHE A 376 4.43 -3.34 -0.85
N MET A 377 4.87 -3.20 0.40
CA MET A 377 5.25 -1.90 0.97
C MET A 377 6.69 -1.92 1.47
N SER A 378 7.46 -0.89 1.14
CA SER A 378 8.86 -0.75 1.56
C SER A 378 9.21 0.70 1.88
N ASP A 379 10.25 0.91 2.69
CA ASP A 379 10.80 2.24 3.01
C ASP A 379 9.79 3.24 3.61
N LEU A 380 8.86 2.75 4.42
CA LEU A 380 7.82 3.58 5.02
C LEU A 380 8.37 4.36 6.22
N ARG A 381 8.34 5.69 6.11
CA ARG A 381 8.96 6.60 7.10
C ARG A 381 7.98 7.19 8.10
N HIS A 382 6.73 6.76 8.15
CA HIS A 382 5.69 7.28 9.04
C HIS A 382 4.66 6.18 9.37
N PRO A 383 3.83 6.31 10.41
CA PRO A 383 2.92 5.23 10.80
C PRO A 383 1.81 4.99 9.76
N HIS A 384 1.57 3.76 9.31
CA HIS A 384 0.50 3.44 8.35
C HIS A 384 -0.45 2.38 8.88
N THR A 385 -1.69 2.44 8.42
CA THR A 385 -2.72 1.45 8.74
C THR A 385 -3.17 0.77 7.46
N VAL A 386 -3.11 -0.57 7.43
CA VAL A 386 -3.68 -1.37 6.34
C VAL A 386 -4.87 -2.14 6.87
N PHE A 387 -6.03 -1.90 6.29
CA PHE A 387 -7.27 -2.60 6.59
C PHE A 387 -7.67 -3.44 5.38
N MET A 388 -7.85 -4.75 5.59
CA MET A 388 -8.39 -5.66 4.58
C MET A 388 -9.58 -6.42 5.15
N SER A 389 -10.71 -6.42 4.44
CA SER A 389 -11.89 -7.23 4.79
C SER A 389 -12.48 -7.96 3.58
N ASP A 390 -13.26 -9.00 3.84
CA ASP A 390 -14.05 -9.75 2.84
C ASP A 390 -13.22 -10.37 1.70
N LEU A 391 -12.04 -10.88 2.05
CA LEU A 391 -11.11 -11.45 1.07
C LEU A 391 -11.53 -12.86 0.65
N ARG A 392 -11.86 -13.03 -0.63
CA ARG A 392 -12.36 -14.31 -1.20
C ARG A 392 -11.33 -15.13 -1.95
N HIS A 393 -10.05 -14.76 -1.97
CA HIS A 393 -8.97 -15.50 -2.64
C HIS A 393 -7.63 -15.27 -1.95
N PRO A 394 -6.57 -16.07 -2.20
CA PRO A 394 -5.30 -15.90 -1.51
C PRO A 394 -4.65 -14.53 -1.73
N HIS A 395 -4.12 -13.92 -0.66
CA HIS A 395 -3.45 -12.62 -0.71
C HIS A 395 -2.13 -12.67 0.03
N THR A 396 -1.18 -11.89 -0.46
CA THR A 396 0.15 -11.75 0.13
C THR A 396 0.38 -10.29 0.47
N VAL A 397 0.69 -10.00 1.74
CA VAL A 397 1.15 -8.69 2.17
C VAL A 397 2.60 -8.81 2.63
N PHE A 398 3.49 -8.09 1.95
CA PHE A 398 4.89 -8.01 2.29
C PHE A 398 5.22 -6.59 2.70
N MET A 399 5.82 -6.43 3.88
CA MET A 399 6.34 -5.15 4.36
C MET A 399 7.79 -5.27 4.81
N SER A 400 8.65 -4.38 4.32
CA SER A 400 10.04 -4.28 4.76
C SER A 400 10.43 -2.84 5.09
N ASP A 401 11.50 -2.68 5.89
CA ASP A 401 12.17 -1.39 6.16
C ASP A 401 11.27 -0.32 6.81
N LEU A 402 10.35 -0.73 7.71
CA LEU A 402 9.43 0.21 8.35
C LEU A 402 10.13 0.97 9.49
N ARG A 403 10.14 2.30 9.39
CA ARG A 403 10.81 3.18 10.35
C ARG A 403 9.88 3.81 11.38
N HIS A 404 8.61 3.43 11.48
CA HIS A 404 7.62 3.99 12.41
C HIS A 404 6.54 2.94 12.77
N PRO A 405 5.64 3.15 13.74
CA PRO A 405 4.63 2.17 14.12
C PRO A 405 3.60 1.90 13.02
N HIS A 406 3.32 0.65 12.64
CA HIS A 406 2.29 0.33 11.63
C HIS A 406 1.29 -0.68 12.17
N THR A 407 0.05 -0.56 11.70
CA THR A 407 -1.05 -1.43 12.07
C THR A 407 -1.59 -2.16 10.84
N VAL A 408 -1.68 -3.48 10.90
CA VAL A 408 -2.39 -4.29 9.91
C VAL A 408 -3.60 -4.90 10.56
N PHE A 409 -4.78 -4.65 9.99
CA PHE A 409 -6.04 -5.24 10.38
C PHE A 409 -6.56 -6.10 9.22
N MET A 410 -6.86 -7.37 9.50
CA MET A 410 -7.50 -8.27 8.55
C MET A 410 -8.71 -8.95 9.19
N SER A 411 -9.87 -8.90 8.54
CA SER A 411 -11.08 -9.62 8.96
C SER A 411 -11.74 -10.38 7.80
N ASP A 412 -12.59 -11.35 8.13
CA ASP A 412 -13.43 -12.09 7.17
C ASP A 412 -12.66 -12.81 6.05
N LEU A 413 -11.55 -13.45 6.41
CA LEU A 413 -10.65 -14.09 5.47
C LEU A 413 -11.14 -15.48 5.07
N ARG A 414 -11.54 -15.65 3.81
CA ARG A 414 -12.11 -16.90 3.29
C ARG A 414 -11.13 -17.79 2.53
N HIS A 415 -9.84 -17.47 2.44
CA HIS A 415 -8.83 -18.29 1.75
C HIS A 415 -7.43 -18.07 2.37
N PRO A 416 -6.42 -18.92 2.08
CA PRO A 416 -5.09 -18.75 2.68
C PRO A 416 -4.44 -17.40 2.37
N HIS A 417 -3.88 -16.74 3.38
CA HIS A 417 -3.18 -15.46 3.22
C HIS A 417 -1.85 -15.51 3.97
N THR A 418 -0.90 -14.73 3.47
CA THR A 418 0.43 -14.64 4.04
C THR A 418 0.75 -13.19 4.34
N VAL A 419 1.12 -12.91 5.59
CA VAL A 419 1.67 -11.62 6.01
C VAL A 419 3.13 -11.84 6.40
N PHE A 420 4.03 -11.14 5.73
CA PHE A 420 5.44 -11.15 6.04
C PHE A 420 5.92 -9.75 6.35
N MET A 421 6.61 -9.60 7.50
CA MET A 421 7.23 -8.34 7.90
C MET A 421 8.69 -8.54 8.30
N SER A 422 9.58 -7.71 7.76
CA SER A 422 11.00 -7.70 8.10
C SER A 422 11.55 -6.30 8.34
N ASP A 423 12.67 -6.19 9.07
CA ASP A 423 13.45 -4.96 9.26
C ASP A 423 12.70 -3.81 9.95
N LEU A 424 11.93 -4.14 11.00
CA LEU A 424 11.07 -3.18 11.69
C LEU A 424 11.83 -2.42 12.77
N ARG A 425 11.84 -1.09 12.66
CA ARG A 425 12.53 -0.19 13.61
C ARG A 425 11.62 0.48 14.63
N HIS A 426 10.34 0.14 14.74
CA HIS A 426 9.39 0.77 15.68
C HIS A 426 8.29 -0.25 16.08
N PRO A 427 7.38 0.07 17.02
CA PRO A 427 6.39 -0.91 17.44
C PRO A 427 5.27 -1.16 16.42
N HIS A 428 5.00 -2.41 16.07
CA HIS A 428 3.97 -2.76 15.09
C HIS A 428 2.87 -3.64 15.70
N THR A 429 1.66 -3.50 15.16
CA THR A 429 0.49 -4.24 15.63
C THR A 429 -0.16 -4.99 14.47
N VAL A 430 -0.34 -6.30 14.60
CA VAL A 430 -1.12 -7.11 13.65
C VAL A 430 -2.36 -7.62 14.36
N PHE A 431 -3.52 -7.30 13.81
CA PHE A 431 -4.81 -7.80 14.24
C PHE A 431 -5.41 -8.67 13.14
N MET A 432 -5.80 -9.89 13.47
CA MET A 432 -6.53 -10.77 12.57
C MET A 432 -7.73 -11.42 13.27
N SER A 433 -8.91 -11.31 12.69
CA SER A 433 -10.14 -11.98 13.16
C SER A 433 -10.85 -12.75 12.05
N ASP A 434 -11.74 -13.68 12.42
CA ASP A 434 -12.68 -14.37 11.53
C ASP A 434 -12.02 -15.15 10.38
N LEU A 435 -11.00 -15.95 10.75
CA LEU A 435 -10.14 -16.66 9.82
C LEU A 435 -10.71 -18.05 9.47
N ARG A 436 -11.11 -18.22 8.20
CA ARG A 436 -11.73 -19.45 7.71
C ARG A 436 -10.83 -20.36 6.90
N HIS A 437 -9.53 -20.13 6.79
CA HIS A 437 -8.58 -20.98 6.06
C HIS A 437 -7.16 -20.84 6.62
N PRO A 438 -6.20 -21.75 6.34
CA PRO A 438 -4.86 -21.64 6.91
C PRO A 438 -4.11 -20.38 6.46
N HIS A 439 -3.46 -19.68 7.39
CA HIS A 439 -2.73 -18.43 7.16
C HIS A 439 -1.35 -18.51 7.81
N THR A 440 -0.40 -17.79 7.24
CA THR A 440 0.98 -17.73 7.74
C THR A 440 1.32 -16.29 8.08
N VAL A 441 1.81 -16.08 9.31
CA VAL A 441 2.41 -14.80 9.73
C VAL A 441 3.88 -15.05 10.02
N GLY A 442 4.74 -14.45 9.20
CA GLY A 442 6.19 -14.49 9.35
C GLY A 442 6.73 -13.13 9.75
N MET A 443 7.56 -13.11 10.77
CA MET A 443 8.14 -11.89 11.33
C MET A 443 9.63 -12.14 11.61
N SER A 444 10.55 -11.36 11.01
CA SER A 444 11.99 -11.38 11.33
C SER A 444 12.61 -9.98 11.56
N ASP A 445 13.73 -9.92 12.32
CA ASP A 445 14.62 -8.75 12.48
C ASP A 445 14.01 -7.48 13.10
N PHE A 446 13.70 -7.50 14.40
CA PHE A 446 12.98 -6.39 15.06
C PHE A 446 13.84 -5.64 16.06
N ARG A 447 13.70 -4.31 16.05
CA ARG A 447 14.37 -3.42 17.00
C ARG A 447 13.43 -2.70 17.96
N HIS A 448 12.14 -3.05 18.08
CA HIS A 448 11.19 -2.38 19.00
C HIS A 448 9.97 -3.28 19.32
N PRO A 449 9.21 -3.05 20.42
CA PRO A 449 8.15 -3.95 20.89
C PRO A 449 6.98 -4.13 19.90
N TYR A 450 6.37 -5.29 19.80
CA TYR A 450 5.27 -5.55 18.84
C TYR A 450 4.18 -6.38 19.50
N THR A 451 2.95 -6.25 19.00
CA THR A 451 1.81 -7.01 19.48
C THR A 451 1.11 -7.73 18.33
N VAL A 452 0.97 -9.05 18.45
CA VAL A 452 0.17 -9.85 17.51
C VAL A 452 -1.08 -10.30 18.27
N PHE A 453 -2.25 -9.82 17.84
CA PHE A 453 -3.55 -10.23 18.36
C PHE A 453 -4.28 -11.04 17.30
N MET A 454 -4.79 -12.19 17.69
CA MET A 454 -5.53 -13.05 16.78
C MET A 454 -6.67 -13.77 17.51
N SER A 455 -7.89 -13.67 16.98
CA SER A 455 -9.11 -14.28 17.55
C SER A 455 -9.94 -15.02 16.50
N ASP A 456 -10.90 -15.85 16.96
CA ASP A 456 -11.97 -16.49 16.17
C ASP A 456 -11.52 -17.30 14.95
N ARG A 457 -10.85 -18.43 15.19
CA ARG A 457 -10.23 -19.22 14.11
C ARG A 457 -10.90 -20.55 13.86
N THR A 458 -11.17 -20.86 12.60
CA THR A 458 -11.74 -22.16 12.19
C THR A 458 -10.80 -23.02 11.34
N HIS A 459 -9.49 -22.74 11.25
CA HIS A 459 -8.51 -23.56 10.49
C HIS A 459 -7.07 -23.45 11.05
N PRO A 460 -6.11 -24.33 10.68
CA PRO A 460 -4.76 -24.31 11.25
C PRO A 460 -3.89 -23.13 10.75
N HIS A 461 -3.01 -22.58 11.58
CA HIS A 461 -2.17 -21.42 11.22
C HIS A 461 -0.78 -21.57 11.83
N THR A 462 0.19 -20.93 11.19
CA THR A 462 1.59 -20.91 11.63
C THR A 462 2.01 -19.47 11.89
N VAL A 463 2.52 -19.23 13.09
CA VAL A 463 3.16 -17.97 13.46
C VAL A 463 4.63 -18.27 13.72
N PHE A 464 5.50 -17.66 12.92
CA PHE A 464 6.94 -17.80 13.07
C PHE A 464 7.57 -16.44 13.34
N MET A 465 8.36 -16.36 14.41
CA MET A 465 9.04 -15.15 14.85
C MET A 465 10.51 -15.46 15.17
N SER A 466 11.44 -14.70 14.58
CA SER A 466 12.89 -14.83 14.81
C SER A 466 13.59 -13.48 14.97
N ASP A 467 14.76 -13.48 15.64
CA ASP A 467 15.68 -12.33 15.75
C ASP A 467 15.11 -11.06 16.40
N LEU A 468 14.44 -11.25 17.55
CA LEU A 468 13.67 -10.19 18.18
C LEU A 468 14.43 -9.54 19.33
N ARG A 469 14.63 -8.22 19.21
CA ARG A 469 15.50 -7.46 20.11
C ARG A 469 14.77 -6.59 21.12
N HIS A 470 13.46 -6.70 21.35
CA HIS A 470 12.72 -5.90 22.36
C HIS A 470 11.52 -6.66 22.92
N PRO A 471 10.85 -6.25 24.02
CA PRO A 471 9.73 -7.01 24.59
C PRO A 471 8.51 -7.13 23.67
N HIS A 472 7.77 -8.24 23.71
CA HIS A 472 6.70 -8.54 22.76
C HIS A 472 5.58 -9.33 23.43
N THR A 473 4.35 -9.12 22.95
CA THR A 473 3.18 -9.85 23.44
C THR A 473 2.44 -10.51 22.28
N VAL A 474 2.25 -11.83 22.39
CA VAL A 474 1.42 -12.59 21.46
C VAL A 474 0.18 -13.02 22.21
N PHE A 475 -0.98 -12.55 21.76
CA PHE A 475 -2.28 -12.92 22.32
C PHE A 475 -3.06 -13.74 21.30
N MET A 476 -3.51 -14.92 21.71
CA MET A 476 -4.40 -15.75 20.90
C MET A 476 -5.56 -16.27 21.76
N SER A 477 -6.79 -16.08 21.28
CA SER A 477 -7.99 -16.62 21.93
C SER A 477 -8.89 -17.35 20.92
N ASP A 478 -9.78 -18.21 21.42
CA ASP A 478 -10.87 -18.83 20.65
C ASP A 478 -10.41 -19.69 19.45
N LEU A 479 -9.33 -20.45 19.66
CA LEU A 479 -8.70 -21.23 18.59
C LEU A 479 -9.38 -22.59 18.42
N ARG A 480 -10.02 -22.81 17.27
CA ARG A 480 -10.76 -24.05 16.99
C ARG A 480 -9.99 -25.06 16.13
N HIS A 481 -8.69 -24.92 15.84
CA HIS A 481 -7.92 -25.88 15.02
C HIS A 481 -6.42 -25.85 15.35
N PRO A 482 -5.60 -26.87 15.00
CA PRO A 482 -4.20 -26.92 15.40
C PRO A 482 -3.34 -25.73 14.95
N HIS A 483 -2.41 -25.28 15.80
CA HIS A 483 -1.55 -24.12 15.52
C HIS A 483 -0.14 -24.40 15.99
N THR A 484 0.81 -23.86 15.27
CA THR A 484 2.23 -23.89 15.64
C THR A 484 2.71 -22.47 15.85
N VAL A 485 3.24 -22.21 17.04
CA VAL A 485 3.94 -20.96 17.37
C VAL A 485 5.42 -21.31 17.49
N GLY A 486 6.20 -20.88 16.51
CA GLY A 486 7.65 -21.03 16.50
C GLY A 486 8.33 -19.71 16.84
N MET A 487 9.23 -19.77 17.81
CA MET A 487 9.93 -18.61 18.35
C MET A 487 11.42 -18.99 18.52
N SER A 488 12.35 -18.29 17.85
CA SER A 488 13.80 -18.45 18.05
C SER A 488 14.57 -17.12 18.21
N ASP A 489 15.75 -17.16 18.83
CA ASP A 489 16.75 -16.07 18.87
C ASP A 489 16.32 -14.75 19.54
N PHE A 490 15.79 -14.84 20.76
CA PHE A 490 15.27 -13.68 21.48
C PHE A 490 16.30 -12.99 22.38
N ARG A 491 16.35 -11.66 22.32
CA ARG A 491 17.24 -10.84 23.16
C ARG A 491 16.55 -9.99 24.21
N HIS A 492 15.24 -10.13 24.47
CA HIS A 492 14.53 -9.40 25.53
C HIS A 492 13.35 -10.22 26.09
N SER A 493 12.60 -9.74 27.08
CA SER A 493 11.51 -10.50 27.73
C SER A 493 10.19 -10.51 26.94
N HIS A 494 9.48 -11.63 26.84
CA HIS A 494 8.23 -11.75 26.07
C HIS A 494 7.14 -12.49 26.83
N THR A 495 5.90 -12.18 26.46
CA THR A 495 4.71 -12.82 27.00
C THR A 495 3.90 -13.45 25.89
N VAL A 496 3.63 -14.75 26.01
CA VAL A 496 2.69 -15.47 25.15
C VAL A 496 1.47 -15.81 25.99
N PHE A 497 0.32 -15.26 25.61
CA PHE A 497 -0.96 -15.54 26.25
C PHE A 497 -1.84 -16.32 25.27
N MET A 498 -2.33 -17.48 25.71
CA MET A 498 -3.30 -18.27 24.96
C MET A 498 -4.48 -18.68 25.84
N SER A 499 -5.70 -18.46 25.37
CA SER A 499 -6.93 -18.90 26.06
C SER A 499 -7.91 -19.58 25.11
N ASP A 500 -8.83 -20.38 25.66
CA ASP A 500 -9.96 -20.99 24.93
C ASP A 500 -9.56 -21.88 23.75
N LEU A 501 -8.50 -22.66 23.93
CA LEU A 501 -7.94 -23.49 22.87
C LEU A 501 -8.69 -24.81 22.76
N ARG A 502 -9.33 -25.06 21.61
CA ARG A 502 -10.18 -26.24 21.37
C ARG A 502 -9.52 -27.33 20.53
N HIS A 503 -8.22 -27.26 20.19
CA HIS A 503 -7.52 -28.27 19.40
C HIS A 503 -6.02 -28.29 19.74
N PRO A 504 -5.24 -29.34 19.40
CA PRO A 504 -3.83 -29.44 19.77
C PRO A 504 -2.97 -28.29 19.22
N HIS A 505 -2.16 -27.65 20.05
CA HIS A 505 -1.16 -26.66 19.61
C HIS A 505 0.22 -26.99 20.12
N THR A 506 1.22 -26.57 19.35
CA THR A 506 2.62 -26.71 19.69
C THR A 506 3.24 -25.33 19.84
N VAL A 507 3.86 -25.08 20.99
CA VAL A 507 4.70 -23.90 21.23
C VAL A 507 6.15 -24.37 21.25
N PHE A 508 6.94 -23.89 20.30
CA PHE A 508 8.37 -24.15 20.24
C PHE A 508 9.13 -22.84 20.49
N MET A 509 9.96 -22.82 21.52
CA MET A 509 10.84 -21.70 21.84
C MET A 509 12.29 -22.19 21.98
N SER A 510 13.23 -21.57 21.26
CA SER A 510 14.67 -21.85 21.38
C SER A 510 15.50 -20.58 21.50
N ASP A 511 16.71 -20.68 22.06
CA ASP A 511 17.71 -19.61 22.13
C ASP A 511 17.23 -18.33 22.85
N LEU A 512 16.55 -18.51 23.99
CA LEU A 512 15.93 -17.43 24.76
C LEU A 512 16.95 -16.76 25.69
N ARG A 513 17.32 -15.50 25.41
CA ARG A 513 18.34 -14.79 26.18
C ARG A 513 17.81 -13.84 27.25
N HIS A 514 16.53 -13.84 27.60
CA HIS A 514 15.92 -12.97 28.63
C HIS A 514 14.64 -13.60 29.20
N PRO A 515 14.08 -13.13 30.33
CA PRO A 515 12.92 -13.79 30.95
C PRO A 515 11.66 -13.82 30.08
N HIS A 516 10.99 -14.97 29.97
CA HIS A 516 9.72 -15.09 29.23
C HIS A 516 8.62 -15.72 30.07
N THR A 517 7.40 -15.29 29.83
CA THR A 517 6.19 -15.77 30.50
C THR A 517 5.27 -16.41 29.47
N VAL A 518 4.94 -17.69 29.64
CA VAL A 518 3.90 -18.36 28.86
C VAL A 518 2.69 -18.56 29.77
N PHE A 519 1.56 -17.99 29.40
CA PHE A 519 0.28 -18.19 30.08
C PHE A 519 -0.67 -18.93 29.15
N MET A 520 -1.18 -20.07 29.60
CA MET A 520 -2.21 -20.80 28.87
C MET A 520 -3.38 -21.17 29.80
N SER A 521 -4.61 -20.96 29.34
CA SER A 521 -5.83 -21.22 30.12
C SER A 521 -6.93 -21.82 29.24
N ASP A 522 -7.91 -22.50 29.86
CA ASP A 522 -9.10 -23.05 29.19
C ASP A 522 -8.81 -24.01 28.02
N LEU A 523 -7.82 -24.87 28.21
CA LEU A 523 -7.30 -25.71 27.15
C LEU A 523 -8.04 -27.07 27.08
N ARG A 524 -8.71 -27.33 25.96
CA ARG A 524 -9.63 -28.47 25.78
C ARG A 524 -9.06 -29.64 24.97
N HIS A 525 -7.80 -29.65 24.57
CA HIS A 525 -7.18 -30.75 23.81
C HIS A 525 -5.71 -30.95 24.22
N PRO A 526 -4.94 -31.93 23.73
CA PRO A 526 -3.52 -32.06 24.13
C PRO A 526 -2.63 -30.96 23.54
N HIS A 527 -1.81 -30.28 24.34
CA HIS A 527 -0.82 -29.32 23.84
C HIS A 527 0.60 -29.66 24.31
N THR A 528 1.58 -29.23 23.51
CA THR A 528 3.00 -29.45 23.77
C THR A 528 3.73 -28.12 23.85
N VAL A 529 4.49 -27.92 24.92
CA VAL A 529 5.42 -26.79 25.06
C VAL A 529 6.84 -27.34 25.06
N PHE A 530 7.63 -26.91 24.09
CA PHE A 530 9.05 -27.22 24.01
C PHE A 530 9.86 -25.94 24.19
N MET A 531 10.75 -25.94 25.18
CA MET A 531 11.70 -24.86 25.45
C MET A 531 13.12 -25.41 25.54
N SER A 532 14.04 -24.86 24.75
CA SER A 532 15.47 -25.21 24.79
C SER A 532 16.38 -23.98 24.83
N ASP A 533 17.62 -24.17 25.31
CA ASP A 533 18.69 -23.17 25.31
C ASP A 533 18.33 -21.87 26.03
N LEU A 534 17.73 -22.03 27.22
CA LEU A 534 17.30 -20.94 28.07
C LEU A 534 18.50 -20.30 28.78
N ARG A 535 18.61 -18.97 28.73
CA ARG A 535 19.70 -18.23 29.37
C ARG A 535 19.24 -17.23 30.42
N HIS A 536 17.97 -17.23 30.83
CA HIS A 536 17.42 -16.37 31.88
C HIS A 536 16.18 -17.02 32.53
N PRO A 537 15.67 -16.56 33.68
CA PRO A 537 14.51 -17.17 34.33
C PRO A 537 13.24 -17.14 33.46
N HIS A 538 12.47 -18.23 33.40
CA HIS A 538 11.23 -18.32 32.62
C HIS A 538 10.12 -18.89 33.49
N THR A 539 8.90 -18.49 33.19
CA THR A 539 7.69 -18.87 33.93
C THR A 539 6.65 -19.41 32.96
N VAL A 540 6.19 -20.62 33.21
CA VAL A 540 5.06 -21.23 32.50
C VAL A 540 3.90 -21.36 33.48
N PHE A 541 2.78 -20.73 33.17
CA PHE A 541 1.53 -20.85 33.90
C PHE A 541 0.50 -21.55 33.03
N MET A 542 -0.11 -22.60 33.55
CA MET A 542 -1.19 -23.32 32.91
C MET A 542 -2.35 -23.55 33.89
N SER A 543 -3.57 -23.21 33.50
CA SER A 543 -4.78 -23.49 34.27
C SER A 543 -5.88 -24.11 33.42
N ASP A 544 -6.84 -24.77 34.07
CA ASP A 544 -8.06 -25.33 33.46
C ASP A 544 -7.80 -26.37 32.36
N LEU A 545 -6.84 -27.28 32.59
CA LEU A 545 -6.42 -28.26 31.61
C LEU A 545 -7.35 -29.48 31.57
N ARG A 546 -8.06 -29.67 30.44
CA ARG A 546 -9.03 -30.78 30.27
C ARG A 546 -8.53 -31.99 29.50
N HIS A 547 -7.26 -32.08 29.13
CA HIS A 547 -6.67 -33.19 28.36
C HIS A 547 -5.19 -33.40 28.76
N PRO A 548 -4.44 -34.40 28.27
CA PRO A 548 -3.02 -34.57 28.61
C PRO A 548 -2.10 -33.49 28.01
N TYR A 549 -1.08 -33.05 28.74
CA TYR A 549 -0.12 -32.02 28.29
C TYR A 549 1.30 -32.45 28.60
N THR A 550 2.22 -32.03 27.73
CA THR A 550 3.65 -32.27 27.90
C THR A 550 4.41 -30.96 27.88
N VAL A 551 5.17 -30.70 28.95
CA VAL A 551 6.15 -29.61 29.01
C VAL A 551 7.53 -30.23 28.95
N PHE A 552 8.31 -29.85 27.94
CA PHE A 552 9.71 -30.20 27.84
C PHE A 552 10.55 -28.93 28.01
N MET A 553 11.43 -28.92 29.01
CA MET A 553 12.43 -27.87 29.20
C MET A 553 13.83 -28.46 29.26
N SER A 554 14.72 -27.98 28.40
CA SER A 554 16.17 -28.19 28.51
C SER A 554 16.82 -26.84 28.77
N ASP A 555 17.37 -26.66 29.96
CA ASP A 555 18.02 -25.41 30.40
C ASP A 555 19.47 -25.70 30.80
N ARG A 556 20.36 -24.71 30.64
CA ARG A 556 21.76 -24.82 31.06
C ARG A 556 22.20 -23.79 32.08
N THR A 557 21.40 -22.76 32.44
CA THR A 557 21.98 -21.62 33.17
C THR A 557 21.08 -20.82 34.12
N HIS A 558 19.76 -21.02 34.27
CA HIS A 558 18.94 -20.10 35.10
C HIS A 558 17.70 -20.71 35.77
N PRO A 559 17.19 -20.17 36.90
CA PRO A 559 16.03 -20.76 37.58
C PRO A 559 14.72 -20.57 36.79
N HIS A 560 13.91 -21.63 36.64
CA HIS A 560 12.59 -21.56 35.97
C HIS A 560 11.48 -22.08 36.87
N THR A 561 10.27 -21.58 36.63
CA THR A 561 9.07 -21.96 37.38
C THR A 561 7.98 -22.48 36.44
N VAL A 562 7.40 -23.62 36.77
CA VAL A 562 6.20 -24.17 36.11
C VAL A 562 5.09 -24.24 37.14
N PHE A 563 3.98 -23.57 36.87
CA PHE A 563 2.76 -23.64 37.67
C PHE A 563 1.64 -24.25 36.83
N MET A 564 0.99 -25.26 37.38
CA MET A 564 -0.16 -25.94 36.79
C MET A 564 -1.30 -26.03 37.82
N SER A 565 -2.52 -25.62 37.46
CA SER A 565 -3.72 -25.78 38.31
C SER A 565 -4.92 -26.34 37.52
N ASP A 566 -5.91 -26.87 38.25
CA ASP A 566 -7.17 -27.40 37.71
C ASP A 566 -6.99 -28.52 36.67
N LEU A 567 -6.20 -29.54 37.02
CA LEU A 567 -5.74 -30.58 36.11
C LEU A 567 -6.70 -31.78 36.08
N ARG A 568 -7.41 -31.96 34.96
CA ARG A 568 -8.42 -33.03 34.82
C ARG A 568 -7.93 -34.29 34.11
N HIS A 569 -6.69 -34.37 33.66
CA HIS A 569 -6.12 -35.55 32.96
C HIS A 569 -4.62 -35.68 33.22
N PRO A 570 -3.97 -36.85 32.99
CA PRO A 570 -2.54 -37.01 33.21
C PRO A 570 -1.67 -36.01 32.45
N HIS A 571 -0.67 -35.42 33.11
CA HIS A 571 0.27 -34.47 32.52
C HIS A 571 1.70 -34.87 32.83
N THR A 572 2.61 -34.52 31.93
CA THR A 572 4.03 -34.84 32.04
C THR A 572 4.86 -33.56 31.97
N VAL A 573 5.71 -33.35 32.97
CA VAL A 573 6.75 -32.32 32.94
C VAL A 573 8.11 -33.01 32.88
N PHE A 574 8.88 -32.72 31.85
CA PHE A 574 10.25 -33.21 31.67
C PHE A 574 11.22 -32.03 31.71
N MET A 575 12.22 -32.12 32.57
CA MET A 575 13.31 -31.15 32.67
C MET A 575 14.67 -31.85 32.63
N SER A 576 15.61 -31.32 31.85
CA SER A 576 16.99 -31.84 31.76
C SER A 576 18.03 -30.72 31.73
N ASP A 577 19.29 -31.08 32.02
CA ASP A 577 20.48 -30.20 32.03
C ASP A 577 20.52 -29.09 33.12
N LEU A 578 19.74 -29.23 34.20
CA LEU A 578 19.43 -28.14 35.14
C LEU A 578 20.63 -27.69 36.02
N ARG A 579 21.17 -26.51 35.72
CA ARG A 579 22.30 -25.91 36.46
C ARG A 579 21.92 -24.90 37.54
N HIS A 580 20.64 -24.62 37.77
CA HIS A 580 20.17 -23.66 38.78
C HIS A 580 18.87 -24.16 39.44
N PRO A 581 18.42 -23.61 40.59
CA PRO A 581 17.17 -24.04 41.23
C PRO A 581 15.94 -23.89 40.34
N HIS A 582 15.09 -24.92 40.24
CA HIS A 582 13.83 -24.85 39.49
C HIS A 582 12.66 -25.21 40.40
N THR A 583 11.49 -24.70 40.07
CA THR A 583 10.27 -24.92 40.85
C THR A 583 9.16 -25.45 39.94
N VAL A 584 8.56 -26.57 40.32
CA VAL A 584 7.34 -27.08 39.69
C VAL A 584 6.26 -27.10 40.77
N PHE A 585 5.12 -26.48 40.50
CA PHE A 585 3.96 -26.55 41.39
C PHE A 585 2.74 -27.02 40.60
N MET A 586 2.06 -28.04 41.13
CA MET A 586 0.83 -28.59 40.57
C MET A 586 -0.26 -28.58 41.65
N SER A 587 -1.45 -28.12 41.32
CA SER A 587 -2.61 -28.05 42.24
C SER A 587 -3.90 -28.55 41.58
N ASP A 588 -4.87 -28.98 42.39
CA ASP A 588 -6.19 -29.47 41.95
C ASP A 588 -6.12 -30.65 40.95
N LEU A 589 -5.49 -31.75 41.37
CA LEU A 589 -5.10 -32.87 40.51
C LEU A 589 -6.10 -34.03 40.56
N ARG A 590 -6.79 -34.28 39.45
CA ARG A 590 -7.82 -35.35 39.36
C ARG A 590 -7.32 -36.68 38.80
N HIS A 591 -6.09 -36.77 38.30
CA HIS A 591 -5.52 -37.99 37.70
C HIS A 591 -4.01 -38.09 37.99
N PRO A 592 -3.35 -39.26 37.81
CA PRO A 592 -1.91 -39.39 37.95
C PRO A 592 -1.13 -38.43 37.04
N HIS A 593 -0.15 -37.73 37.59
CA HIS A 593 0.76 -36.84 36.84
C HIS A 593 2.21 -37.25 37.09
N THR A 594 3.07 -36.89 36.15
CA THR A 594 4.47 -37.30 36.13
C THR A 594 5.39 -36.09 36.00
N VAL A 595 6.36 -35.98 36.90
CA VAL A 595 7.44 -34.98 36.81
C VAL A 595 8.77 -35.71 36.77
N PHE A 596 9.55 -35.50 35.72
CA PHE A 596 10.90 -36.02 35.60
C PHE A 596 11.92 -34.89 35.53
N MET A 597 12.98 -35.00 36.32
CA MET A 597 14.10 -34.07 36.36
C MET A 597 15.43 -34.84 36.27
N PHE A 598 16.27 -34.50 35.29
CA PHE A 598 17.57 -35.13 35.02
C PHE A 598 18.72 -34.10 35.08
N ASP A 599 19.95 -34.55 35.39
CA ASP A 599 21.18 -33.75 35.46
C ASP A 599 21.13 -32.56 36.44
N LEU A 600 20.86 -32.84 37.73
CA LEU A 600 20.52 -31.82 38.73
C LEU A 600 21.72 -31.30 39.52
N ARG A 601 22.19 -30.07 39.20
CA ARG A 601 23.36 -29.46 39.85
C ARG A 601 23.07 -28.52 41.02
N HIS A 602 21.81 -28.21 41.33
CA HIS A 602 21.41 -27.31 42.43
C HIS A 602 20.08 -27.78 43.07
N PRO A 603 19.70 -27.32 44.28
CA PRO A 603 18.42 -27.68 44.89
C PRO A 603 17.21 -27.29 44.03
N HIS A 604 16.29 -28.22 43.78
CA HIS A 604 15.02 -27.96 43.07
C HIS A 604 13.83 -28.25 43.98
N THR A 605 12.69 -27.65 43.68
CA THR A 605 11.46 -27.78 44.46
C THR A 605 10.32 -28.32 43.58
N VAL A 606 9.64 -29.36 44.03
CA VAL A 606 8.40 -29.86 43.42
C VAL A 606 7.28 -29.81 44.46
N GLY A 607 6.22 -29.04 44.21
CA GLY A 607 5.03 -28.98 45.04
C GLY A 607 3.83 -29.62 44.36
N MET A 608 3.09 -30.47 45.07
CA MET A 608 1.81 -31.02 44.59
C MET A 608 0.74 -30.83 45.67
N SER A 609 -0.41 -30.26 45.33
CA SER A 609 -1.52 -30.04 46.27
C SER A 609 -2.87 -30.53 45.71
N ASP A 610 -3.80 -30.81 46.63
CA ASP A 610 -5.22 -31.10 46.34
C ASP A 610 -5.42 -32.24 45.32
N PHE A 611 -5.00 -33.46 45.67
CA PHE A 611 -4.92 -34.58 44.74
C PHE A 611 -5.45 -35.91 45.28
N ARG A 612 -6.03 -36.74 44.40
CA ARG A 612 -6.74 -37.98 44.79
C ARG A 612 -6.11 -39.28 44.28
N HIS A 613 -5.07 -39.21 43.49
CA HIS A 613 -4.46 -40.37 42.80
C HIS A 613 -2.95 -40.44 43.06
N PRO A 614 -2.30 -41.60 42.82
CA PRO A 614 -0.85 -41.69 42.89
C PRO A 614 -0.17 -40.87 41.79
N HIS A 615 0.84 -40.08 42.14
CA HIS A 615 1.66 -39.31 41.21
C HIS A 615 3.10 -39.83 41.21
N THR A 616 3.85 -39.49 40.15
CA THR A 616 5.24 -39.94 39.96
C THR A 616 6.16 -38.72 39.90
N VAL A 617 7.17 -38.69 40.77
CA VAL A 617 8.31 -37.77 40.63
C VAL A 617 9.58 -38.60 40.51
N GLY A 618 10.26 -38.48 39.38
CA GLY A 618 11.56 -39.07 39.13
C GLY A 618 12.64 -38.00 39.10
N MET A 619 13.69 -38.17 39.91
CA MET A 619 14.87 -37.30 39.90
C MET A 619 16.14 -38.12 39.73
N SER A 620 17.11 -37.65 38.96
CA SER A 620 18.35 -38.38 38.70
C SER A 620 19.56 -37.46 38.64
N ASP A 621 20.75 -38.04 38.87
CA ASP A 621 22.05 -37.35 38.84
C ASP A 621 22.15 -36.16 39.82
N LEU A 622 21.70 -36.41 41.07
CA LEU A 622 21.63 -35.41 42.13
C LEU A 622 23.01 -35.01 42.69
N ARG A 623 23.30 -33.70 42.72
CA ARG A 623 24.50 -33.14 43.41
C ARG A 623 24.21 -32.39 44.71
N HIS A 624 22.94 -32.09 45.01
CA HIS A 624 22.53 -31.35 46.22
C HIS A 624 21.21 -31.92 46.80
N PRO A 625 20.77 -31.48 47.99
CA PRO A 625 19.46 -31.84 48.52
C PRO A 625 18.31 -31.14 47.77
N HIS A 626 17.27 -31.88 47.42
CA HIS A 626 16.07 -31.36 46.74
C HIS A 626 14.85 -31.38 47.66
N THR A 627 13.83 -30.58 47.37
CA THR A 627 12.61 -30.45 48.18
C THR A 627 11.39 -30.90 47.40
N VAL A 628 10.57 -31.77 48.00
CA VAL A 628 9.25 -32.13 47.49
C VAL A 628 8.21 -31.79 48.56
N PHE A 629 7.22 -30.95 48.24
CA PHE A 629 6.16 -30.52 49.15
C PHE A 629 4.81 -31.11 48.72
N MET A 630 4.04 -31.65 49.67
CA MET A 630 2.73 -32.25 49.43
C MET A 630 1.71 -31.84 50.49
N SER A 631 0.46 -31.56 50.10
CA SER A 631 -0.58 -31.07 51.01
C SER A 631 -1.75 -32.03 51.28
N ASP A 632 -1.67 -33.31 50.88
CA ASP A 632 -2.78 -34.27 51.06
C ASP A 632 -2.31 -35.60 51.70
N PRO A 633 -3.01 -36.14 52.74
CA PRO A 633 -2.50 -37.24 53.58
C PRO A 633 -2.89 -38.67 53.15
N PHE A 634 -3.45 -38.91 51.96
CA PHE A 634 -4.07 -40.23 51.62
C PHE A 634 -3.64 -40.91 50.30
N SER A 635 -2.50 -40.55 49.71
CA SER A 635 -2.12 -41.07 48.37
C SER A 635 -0.77 -41.82 48.34
N HIS A 636 -0.76 -43.04 47.79
CA HIS A 636 0.46 -43.77 47.42
C HIS A 636 1.25 -42.96 46.37
N PHE A 637 2.57 -42.83 46.51
CA PHE A 637 3.41 -42.05 45.59
C PHE A 637 4.57 -42.90 45.08
N TRP A 638 4.88 -42.84 43.79
CA TRP A 638 6.04 -43.52 43.22
C TRP A 638 7.17 -42.51 43.06
N PHE A 639 8.13 -42.58 44.00
CA PHE A 639 9.32 -41.75 43.99
C PHE A 639 10.51 -42.57 43.52
N TRP A 640 11.18 -42.13 42.45
CA TRP A 640 12.37 -42.79 41.93
C TRP A 640 13.54 -41.82 41.91
N VAL A 641 14.63 -42.19 42.60
CA VAL A 641 15.86 -41.40 42.68
C VAL A 641 17.08 -42.24 42.36
N THR A 642 17.90 -41.76 41.42
CA THR A 642 19.28 -42.25 41.22
C THR A 642 20.27 -41.19 41.68
N SER A 643 21.13 -41.53 42.63
CA SER A 643 21.99 -40.57 43.34
C SER A 643 23.32 -41.20 43.76
N HIS A 644 24.41 -40.46 43.60
CA HIS A 644 25.72 -40.74 44.22
C HIS A 644 25.89 -39.86 45.47
N GLY A 645 25.10 -40.10 46.52
CA GLY A 645 25.33 -39.52 47.87
C GLY A 645 24.51 -38.30 48.26
N CYS A 646 23.48 -37.90 47.50
CA CYS A 646 22.54 -36.81 47.85
C CYS A 646 21.14 -37.31 48.22
N CYS A 647 20.46 -36.63 49.14
CA CYS A 647 19.12 -36.98 49.67
C CYS A 647 18.02 -36.01 49.21
N VAL A 648 16.78 -36.49 49.02
CA VAL A 648 15.60 -35.64 48.76
C VAL A 648 14.75 -35.51 50.02
N ARG A 649 14.42 -34.27 50.42
CA ARG A 649 13.55 -33.95 51.56
C ARG A 649 12.10 -33.87 51.10
N VAL A 650 11.25 -34.70 51.69
CA VAL A 650 9.81 -34.74 51.41
C VAL A 650 9.06 -34.13 52.61
N PHE A 651 8.29 -33.08 52.39
CA PHE A 651 7.46 -32.41 53.40
C PHE A 651 5.98 -32.73 53.15
N GLU A 652 5.30 -33.26 54.16
CA GLU A 652 3.87 -33.59 54.14
C GLU A 652 3.12 -32.62 55.08
N CYS A 653 2.25 -31.77 54.51
CA CYS A 653 1.50 -30.78 55.28
C CYS A 653 0.19 -31.37 55.78
N LYS A 654 0.13 -31.79 57.05
CA LYS A 654 -1.12 -32.24 57.69
C LYS A 654 -1.98 -31.05 58.08
N CYS A 655 -3.02 -30.76 57.32
CA CYS A 655 -4.05 -29.80 57.74
C CYS A 655 -4.89 -30.41 58.88
N ASN A 656 -4.71 -29.91 60.10
CA ASN A 656 -5.34 -30.43 61.31
C ASN A 656 -6.83 -30.03 61.34
N SER A 657 -7.73 -31.00 61.38
CA SER A 657 -9.19 -30.86 61.24
C SER A 657 -9.91 -30.28 62.48
N SER A 658 -9.26 -29.45 63.30
CA SER A 658 -9.83 -28.98 64.58
C SER A 658 -10.37 -27.53 64.60
N MET A 659 -10.37 -26.79 63.50
CA MET A 659 -10.79 -25.37 63.46
C MET A 659 -12.10 -25.08 62.68
N ARG A 660 -13.02 -26.05 62.58
CA ARG A 660 -14.36 -25.85 61.95
C ARG A 660 -15.56 -25.86 62.92
N SER A 661 -15.35 -25.90 64.24
CA SER A 661 -16.43 -26.00 65.23
C SER A 661 -16.63 -24.79 66.16
N ARG A 662 -16.08 -23.62 65.84
CA ARG A 662 -16.40 -22.37 66.57
C ARG A 662 -16.65 -21.23 65.58
N LEU A 663 -17.79 -21.27 64.91
CA LEU A 663 -18.52 -20.14 64.32
C LEU A 663 -19.89 -20.66 63.81
N SER A 664 -20.64 -21.27 64.72
CA SER A 664 -22.10 -21.49 64.63
C SER A 664 -22.56 -21.90 66.03
N GLY A 665 -22.97 -20.89 66.81
CA GLY A 665 -23.32 -20.97 68.23
C GLY A 665 -23.22 -19.58 68.84
#